data_AF-A0A238FPK5-F1
#
_entry.id   AF-A0A238FPK5-F1
#
_cell.length_a   1.000
_cell.length_b   1.000
_cell.length_c   1.000
_cell.angle_alpha   90.00
_cell.angle_beta   90.00
_cell.angle_gamma   90.00
#
_symmetry.space_group_name_H-M   'P 1'
#
loop_
_entity.id
_entity.type
_entity.pdbx_description
1 polymer ?
#
loop_
_entity_poly.entity_id
_entity_poly.type
_entity_poly.pdbx_seq_one_letter_code
_entity_poly.pdbx_strand_id
1 'polypeptide(L)'
;MLLLLLTVLHSTAIRALGSPEWHRVQIGRARARVDFAAEPLHQFKHVANHDDPTRRQSILLTVTDKNILAALDPANGTLRWRRSYGPDAHRLSYFACGDDSLVVSSRADLADLQVVDASTGELRWASPTSGAVDVALDPAQVAGDAICWADHKGPKRSLISYSQGTLRRKDVDTGAESWHVEVAGWDPTHRVRLARTQANKLFVFAWPEREPTLGSLRIYNASNGNPLSDSVRVEMHGSADHMPFVVSFTSDDDDSGALVWVSGSSVRWFALTSSREGVLAEGVSSDYVRVSNVGLAGRGIFLAHRRDGTVVVLRWNGASLNKLWDLNDSSFASLFSGFVDRENEAHIGHLSFSPTLQLASVQILSLVATPGSPTGMITGHTFTFDSEDAGDLLSFAIETAPVRDYSVASRVSFASTSGLLQAQENGRFAWVRDEALADIDLQPVMVQVSSGFARLRTSPISRLLGYSVNADMSTPLAVVGSSRSQTIHALDAKDSGKVLWRYFFPFEEIEWETIFIAHLSGNETTPSVCLNATARTSDNRLISISLDARTGRELDRHTTAPFSSLSTRGLGSGCEIKIEAGDGLVEGWSFCDREVRLLWRFKLPGGHTVVRVVGNMLDTVASPGRVLGDRSTLLKYLNHGMVAVAAISESTSQLTFIILDAANGHCLHEVLHDGIRTSNEISISLRDNWVVYTIHAEGDPSTFTRVRSLELFHQTSSLAIEAGKSLSSLWPDLAKISVSSTSFLSTDGLKIRGLTRTRLGITSYSAICPCDRFISIDLENSAHTWLSCTVAVANSMSQVIALPRRYLDPRRHTRKPTREDHEELLIPYEAVLPNNPRWVLSRAHEVSWSLPPQSYCYRALTLSCLYLCLPAQVSDVQVVHSYPGDRESESAILALGIDLFGTRMSPSKSFDVLSPLFNKVQLGVTLSILSIATIVSRHWVRVSRVPLPRAAHQTNSVGLCASERMLRCIPNKLAGDGTPCERLELLLRVTILASSFGR
;
A
#
# COMPACT_ATOMS: atom_id res chain seq x y z
N MET A 1 7.50 -28.84 -38.93
CA MET A 1 8.60 -28.51 -38.01
C MET A 1 8.94 -27.01 -37.97
N LEU A 2 9.23 -26.35 -39.10
CA LEU A 2 9.58 -24.91 -39.11
C LEU A 2 8.45 -24.01 -38.55
N LEU A 3 7.20 -24.30 -38.89
CA LEU A 3 6.02 -23.63 -38.32
C LEU A 3 5.85 -23.89 -36.81
N LEU A 4 6.24 -25.08 -36.34
CA LEU A 4 6.16 -25.49 -34.93
C LEU A 4 7.29 -24.83 -34.11
N LEU A 5 8.43 -24.56 -34.74
CA LEU A 5 9.53 -23.76 -34.18
C LEU A 5 9.15 -22.28 -34.11
N LEU A 6 8.47 -21.76 -35.13
CA LEU A 6 7.99 -20.37 -35.19
C LEU A 6 6.88 -20.10 -34.17
N THR A 7 5.95 -21.03 -33.95
CA THR A 7 4.90 -20.87 -32.92
C THR A 7 5.46 -20.96 -31.50
N VAL A 8 6.47 -21.80 -31.26
CA VAL A 8 7.20 -21.87 -29.97
C VAL A 8 8.09 -20.62 -29.76
N LEU A 9 8.66 -20.06 -30.82
CA LEU A 9 9.40 -18.78 -30.77
C LEU A 9 8.47 -17.58 -30.52
N HIS A 10 7.27 -17.57 -31.09
CA HIS A 10 6.28 -16.51 -30.85
C HIS A 10 5.71 -16.56 -29.43
N SER A 11 5.42 -17.74 -28.89
CA SER A 11 4.89 -17.90 -27.53
C SER A 11 5.93 -17.62 -26.42
N THR A 12 7.22 -17.80 -26.71
CA THR A 12 8.30 -17.50 -25.75
C THR A 12 8.73 -16.03 -25.76
N ALA A 13 8.54 -15.30 -26.86
CA ALA A 13 8.85 -13.87 -26.95
C ALA A 13 7.88 -13.00 -26.12
N ILE A 14 6.59 -13.40 -26.00
CA ILE A 14 5.58 -12.65 -25.24
C ILE A 14 5.78 -12.78 -23.72
N ARG A 15 6.40 -13.89 -23.25
CA ARG A 15 6.66 -14.12 -21.81
C ARG A 15 7.93 -13.46 -21.27
N ALA A 16 8.77 -12.87 -22.13
CA ALA A 16 10.15 -12.50 -21.76
C ALA A 16 10.37 -11.00 -21.47
N LEU A 17 9.33 -10.17 -21.47
CA LEU A 17 9.48 -8.70 -21.45
C LEU A 17 8.95 -7.98 -20.21
N GLY A 18 8.34 -8.67 -19.25
CA GLY A 18 7.98 -8.10 -17.96
C GLY A 18 8.53 -8.94 -16.82
N SER A 19 9.34 -8.35 -15.94
CA SER A 19 9.44 -8.87 -14.56
C SER A 19 8.02 -8.90 -13.98
N PRO A 20 7.62 -9.95 -13.22
CA PRO A 20 6.34 -9.97 -12.55
C PRO A 20 6.35 -8.90 -11.45
N GLU A 21 5.98 -7.67 -11.83
CA GLU A 21 5.64 -6.60 -10.91
C GLU A 21 4.16 -6.75 -10.57
N TRP A 22 3.85 -6.69 -9.29
CA TRP A 22 2.46 -6.71 -8.83
C TRP A 22 2.23 -5.56 -7.87
N HIS A 23 1.08 -4.92 -8.03
CA HIS A 23 0.65 -3.78 -7.22
C HIS A 23 -0.79 -4.03 -6.78
N ARG A 24 -1.00 -4.08 -5.47
CA ARG A 24 -2.30 -4.29 -4.87
C ARG A 24 -2.73 -3.00 -4.17
N VAL A 25 -3.71 -2.35 -4.79
CA VAL A 25 -4.27 -1.10 -4.30
C VAL A 25 -5.33 -1.38 -3.25
N GLN A 26 -5.21 -0.73 -2.10
CA GLN A 26 -6.16 -0.86 -0.99
C GLN A 26 -6.72 0.51 -0.57
N ILE A 27 -7.78 0.51 0.23
CA ILE A 27 -8.38 1.70 0.82
C ILE A 27 -8.39 1.65 2.34
N GLY A 28 -8.24 0.45 2.91
CA GLY A 28 -8.30 0.19 4.35
C GLY A 28 -9.69 -0.20 4.83
N ARG A 29 -9.76 -0.68 6.06
CA ARG A 29 -11.01 -1.18 6.65
C ARG A 29 -12.09 -0.10 6.64
N ALA A 30 -13.28 -0.44 6.16
CA ALA A 30 -14.43 0.45 6.16
C ALA A 30 -14.77 0.86 7.60
N ARG A 31 -15.03 2.15 7.80
CA ARG A 31 -15.39 2.67 9.11
C ARG A 31 -16.82 2.27 9.45
N ALA A 32 -17.04 1.87 10.70
CA ALA A 32 -18.38 1.62 11.21
C ALA A 32 -19.26 2.87 11.06
N ARG A 33 -20.56 2.65 10.86
CA ARG A 33 -21.51 3.75 10.79
C ARG A 33 -21.54 4.51 12.11
N VAL A 34 -21.34 5.82 12.05
CA VAL A 34 -21.42 6.71 13.20
C VAL A 34 -22.77 7.42 13.17
N ASP A 35 -23.58 7.29 14.24
CA ASP A 35 -24.98 7.77 14.30
C ASP A 35 -25.15 9.29 14.06
N PHE A 36 -24.06 10.05 14.10
CA PHE A 36 -24.05 11.51 13.97
C PHE A 36 -23.91 12.03 12.52
N ALA A 37 -23.53 11.18 11.54
CA ALA A 37 -23.32 11.63 10.16
C ALA A 37 -24.65 11.91 9.43
N ALA A 38 -24.70 12.98 8.62
CA ALA A 38 -25.86 13.33 7.81
C ALA A 38 -26.22 12.24 6.78
N GLU A 39 -25.21 11.52 6.28
CA GLU A 39 -25.34 10.40 5.35
C GLU A 39 -24.57 9.15 5.81
N PRO A 40 -24.99 7.95 5.37
CA PRO A 40 -24.19 6.73 5.53
C PRO A 40 -22.81 6.86 4.86
N LEU A 41 -21.76 6.46 5.60
CA LEU A 41 -20.36 6.51 5.14
C LEU A 41 -19.99 5.43 4.11
N HIS A 42 -20.86 4.43 3.95
CA HIS A 42 -20.74 3.35 2.98
C HIS A 42 -22.06 3.28 2.23
N GLN A 43 -22.09 3.71 0.97
CA GLN A 43 -23.33 3.78 0.17
C GLN A 43 -23.08 3.72 -1.33
N PHE A 44 -24.05 3.16 -2.05
CA PHE A 44 -24.10 3.27 -3.51
C PHE A 44 -24.67 4.62 -3.91
N LYS A 45 -24.10 5.22 -4.96
CA LYS A 45 -24.59 6.48 -5.51
C LYS A 45 -24.60 6.43 -7.03
N HIS A 46 -25.68 6.93 -7.61
CA HIS A 46 -25.73 7.24 -9.03
C HIS A 46 -25.14 8.62 -9.28
N VAL A 47 -24.03 8.66 -9.99
CA VAL A 47 -23.27 9.86 -10.25
C VAL A 47 -23.33 10.22 -11.73
N ALA A 48 -23.54 11.51 -12.02
CA ALA A 48 -23.49 12.02 -13.39
C ALA A 48 -22.05 11.95 -13.90
N ASN A 49 -21.85 11.45 -15.12
CA ASN A 49 -20.52 11.40 -15.70
C ASN A 49 -20.02 12.81 -16.02
N HIS A 50 -18.73 13.07 -15.77
CA HIS A 50 -18.11 14.37 -15.99
C HIS A 50 -18.22 14.83 -17.46
N ASP A 51 -17.95 13.93 -18.41
CA ASP A 51 -17.96 14.24 -19.85
C ASP A 51 -19.37 14.30 -20.45
N ASP A 52 -20.31 13.55 -19.87
CA ASP A 52 -21.69 13.44 -20.36
C ASP A 52 -22.67 13.34 -19.18
N PRO A 53 -23.25 14.46 -18.73
CA PRO A 53 -24.12 14.49 -17.56
C PRO A 53 -25.44 13.72 -17.77
N THR A 54 -25.81 13.36 -19.01
CA THR A 54 -26.98 12.52 -19.27
C THR A 54 -26.74 11.06 -18.90
N ARG A 55 -25.47 10.64 -18.85
CA ARG A 55 -25.08 9.27 -18.53
C ARG A 55 -24.74 9.17 -17.05
N ARG A 56 -25.61 8.50 -16.29
CA ARG A 56 -25.37 8.18 -14.87
C ARG A 56 -24.63 6.85 -14.72
N GLN A 57 -23.61 6.83 -13.86
CA GLN A 57 -22.86 5.63 -13.49
C GLN A 57 -23.06 5.33 -12.01
N SER A 58 -23.03 4.05 -11.65
CA SER A 58 -23.11 3.63 -10.25
C SER A 58 -21.70 3.51 -9.67
N ILE A 59 -21.49 4.09 -8.50
CA ILE A 59 -20.25 3.99 -7.72
C ILE A 59 -20.58 3.59 -6.28
N LEU A 60 -19.66 2.86 -5.66
CA LEU A 60 -19.72 2.54 -4.23
C LEU A 60 -18.76 3.45 -3.47
N LEU A 61 -19.30 4.36 -2.66
CA LEU A 61 -18.53 5.27 -1.83
C LEU A 61 -18.29 4.64 -0.46
N THR A 62 -17.05 4.71 0.04
CA THR A 62 -16.66 4.20 1.35
C THR A 62 -15.66 5.13 2.03
N VAL A 63 -15.90 5.43 3.30
CA VAL A 63 -14.91 6.03 4.19
C VAL A 63 -14.25 4.95 5.05
N THR A 64 -12.93 5.02 5.16
CA THR A 64 -12.12 4.02 5.89
C THR A 64 -11.55 4.57 7.19
N ASP A 65 -11.09 3.67 8.06
CA ASP A 65 -10.48 4.03 9.35
C ASP A 65 -9.22 4.90 9.20
N LYS A 66 -8.52 4.82 8.05
CA LYS A 66 -7.35 5.65 7.71
C LYS A 66 -7.69 7.02 7.12
N ASN A 67 -8.93 7.48 7.29
CA ASN A 67 -9.44 8.74 6.73
C ASN A 67 -9.24 8.82 5.20
N ILE A 68 -9.54 7.72 4.51
CA ILE A 68 -9.58 7.68 3.05
C ILE A 68 -11.05 7.70 2.62
N LEU A 69 -11.38 8.60 1.70
CA LEU A 69 -12.62 8.55 0.92
C LEU A 69 -12.31 7.86 -0.41
N ALA A 70 -13.00 6.77 -0.71
CA ALA A 70 -12.78 6.00 -1.93
C ALA A 70 -14.08 5.73 -2.69
N ALA A 71 -13.99 5.71 -4.02
CA ALA A 71 -15.02 5.21 -4.91
C ALA A 71 -14.56 3.91 -5.58
N LEU A 72 -15.36 2.86 -5.38
CA LEU A 72 -15.15 1.56 -5.99
C LEU A 72 -16.16 1.33 -7.11
N ASP A 73 -15.75 0.57 -8.13
CA ASP A 73 -16.68 0.07 -9.13
C ASP A 73 -17.52 -1.09 -8.55
N PRO A 74 -18.87 -0.95 -8.52
CA PRO A 74 -19.76 -1.98 -8.00
C PRO A 74 -19.63 -3.35 -8.67
N ALA A 75 -19.24 -3.41 -9.94
CA ALA A 75 -19.26 -4.65 -10.72
C ALA A 75 -18.08 -5.59 -10.40
N ASN A 76 -16.90 -5.03 -10.11
CA ASN A 76 -15.67 -5.81 -9.94
C ASN A 76 -14.83 -5.41 -8.71
N GLY A 77 -15.23 -4.37 -7.97
CA GLY A 77 -14.52 -3.90 -6.80
C GLY A 77 -13.19 -3.19 -7.12
N THR A 78 -12.92 -2.83 -8.37
CA THR A 78 -11.72 -2.05 -8.71
C THR A 78 -11.83 -0.62 -8.17
N LEU A 79 -10.71 -0.07 -7.70
CA LEU A 79 -10.65 1.32 -7.28
C LEU A 79 -10.79 2.25 -8.49
N ARG A 80 -11.73 3.19 -8.44
CA ARG A 80 -11.84 4.26 -9.44
C ARG A 80 -11.00 5.46 -9.05
N TRP A 81 -11.19 5.94 -7.83
CA TRP A 81 -10.39 7.00 -7.23
C TRP A 81 -10.40 6.85 -5.72
N ARG A 82 -9.37 7.38 -5.06
CA ARG A 82 -9.34 7.57 -3.61
C ARG A 82 -8.68 8.89 -3.27
N ARG A 83 -9.03 9.45 -2.12
CA ARG A 83 -8.43 10.65 -1.56
C ARG A 83 -8.11 10.41 -0.09
N SER A 84 -6.83 10.52 0.26
CA SER A 84 -6.34 10.39 1.64
C SER A 84 -6.27 11.75 2.31
N TYR A 85 -6.85 11.87 3.50
CA TYR A 85 -6.84 13.10 4.30
C TYR A 85 -5.79 13.08 5.43
N GLY A 86 -4.99 12.02 5.52
CA GLY A 86 -3.91 11.88 6.51
C GLY A 86 -4.40 11.45 7.90
N PRO A 87 -3.46 11.14 8.81
CA PRO A 87 -3.78 10.75 10.19
C PRO A 87 -4.31 11.91 11.04
N ASP A 88 -3.94 13.15 10.72
CA ASP A 88 -4.35 14.37 11.46
C ASP A 88 -5.84 14.68 11.32
N ALA A 89 -6.52 14.03 10.36
CA ALA A 89 -7.96 14.13 10.20
C ALA A 89 -8.69 13.39 11.35
N HIS A 90 -9.22 14.13 12.32
CA HIS A 90 -9.85 13.52 13.49
C HIS A 90 -11.22 12.89 13.19
N ARG A 91 -11.91 13.24 12.09
CA ARG A 91 -13.21 12.63 11.73
C ARG A 91 -13.67 12.92 10.30
N LEU A 92 -13.24 12.11 9.34
CA LEU A 92 -13.71 12.22 7.95
C LEU A 92 -15.23 11.96 7.85
N SER A 93 -15.95 12.92 7.26
CA SER A 93 -17.37 12.81 6.91
C SER A 93 -17.62 13.41 5.54
N TYR A 94 -18.67 12.92 4.87
CA TYR A 94 -19.11 13.50 3.60
C TYR A 94 -20.63 13.44 3.47
N PHE A 95 -21.16 14.24 2.57
CA PHE A 95 -22.53 14.12 2.08
C PHE A 95 -22.61 14.51 0.60
N ALA A 96 -23.63 14.00 -0.08
CA ALA A 96 -23.89 14.26 -1.48
C ALA A 96 -24.49 15.65 -1.70
N CYS A 97 -23.97 16.38 -2.70
CA CYS A 97 -24.60 17.58 -3.20
C CYS A 97 -25.03 17.45 -4.66
N GLY A 98 -26.26 17.01 -4.88
CA GLY A 98 -26.72 16.59 -6.21
C GLY A 98 -25.97 15.35 -6.71
N ASP A 99 -25.96 15.17 -8.03
CA ASP A 99 -25.47 13.94 -8.66
C ASP A 99 -23.96 13.94 -8.95
N ASP A 100 -23.29 15.08 -8.98
CA ASP A 100 -21.89 15.22 -9.43
C ASP A 100 -20.89 15.63 -8.32
N SER A 101 -21.37 16.10 -7.16
CA SER A 101 -20.51 16.74 -6.15
C SER A 101 -20.65 16.06 -4.78
N LEU A 102 -19.52 15.99 -4.06
CA LEU A 102 -19.42 15.53 -2.68
C LEU A 102 -18.83 16.66 -1.84
N VAL A 103 -19.49 16.98 -0.73
CA VAL A 103 -18.96 17.89 0.28
C VAL A 103 -18.28 17.04 1.34
N VAL A 104 -17.00 17.31 1.60
CA VAL A 104 -16.15 16.51 2.50
C VAL A 104 -15.55 17.41 3.57
N SER A 105 -15.51 16.89 4.81
CA SER A 105 -14.88 17.53 5.96
C SER A 105 -13.97 16.54 6.66
N SER A 106 -12.73 16.92 6.94
CA SER A 106 -11.78 16.09 7.69
C SER A 106 -11.79 16.39 9.20
N ARG A 107 -12.35 17.55 9.59
CA ARG A 107 -12.57 17.96 10.98
C ARG A 107 -14.03 17.78 11.40
N ALA A 108 -14.22 17.58 12.69
CA ALA A 108 -15.54 17.49 13.32
C ALA A 108 -16.27 18.85 13.40
N ASP A 109 -15.54 19.97 13.35
CA ASP A 109 -16.10 21.34 13.40
C ASP A 109 -16.51 21.88 12.02
N LEU A 110 -16.29 21.12 10.94
CA LEU A 110 -16.50 21.52 9.55
C LEU A 110 -15.81 22.84 9.17
N ALA A 111 -14.69 23.17 9.81
CA ALA A 111 -13.91 24.35 9.45
C ALA A 111 -13.18 24.19 8.10
N ASP A 112 -12.86 22.96 7.71
CA ASP A 112 -12.02 22.60 6.55
C ASP A 112 -12.81 22.07 5.34
N LEU A 113 -14.04 22.56 5.14
CA LEU A 113 -14.92 22.10 4.07
C LEU A 113 -14.26 22.11 2.69
N GLN A 114 -14.35 20.97 2.00
CA GLN A 114 -13.89 20.75 0.63
C GLN A 114 -15.03 20.25 -0.23
N VAL A 115 -15.03 20.64 -1.51
CA VAL A 115 -15.94 20.08 -2.51
C VAL A 115 -15.15 19.29 -3.53
N VAL A 116 -15.56 18.05 -3.73
CA VAL A 116 -14.89 17.07 -4.58
C VAL A 116 -15.88 16.59 -5.64
N ASP A 117 -15.41 16.41 -6.87
CA ASP A 117 -16.21 15.78 -7.91
C ASP A 117 -16.43 14.29 -7.58
N ALA A 118 -17.69 13.85 -7.59
CA ALA A 118 -18.06 12.49 -7.21
C ALA A 118 -17.58 11.44 -8.22
N SER A 119 -17.42 11.83 -9.50
CA SER A 119 -17.07 10.90 -10.58
C SER A 119 -15.55 10.69 -10.69
N THR A 120 -14.77 11.76 -10.56
CA THR A 120 -13.31 11.74 -10.71
C THR A 120 -12.54 11.76 -9.39
N GLY A 121 -13.16 12.22 -8.29
CA GLY A 121 -12.47 12.43 -7.00
C GLY A 121 -11.59 13.69 -6.97
N GLU A 122 -11.65 14.54 -8.00
CA GLU A 122 -10.86 15.76 -8.08
C GLU A 122 -11.40 16.87 -7.17
N LEU A 123 -10.50 17.64 -6.57
CA LEU A 123 -10.86 18.79 -5.75
C LEU A 123 -11.37 19.92 -6.63
N ARG A 124 -12.61 20.38 -6.41
CA ARG A 124 -13.12 21.60 -7.04
C ARG A 124 -12.58 22.83 -6.30
N TRP A 125 -12.75 22.86 -4.99
CA TRP A 125 -12.18 23.88 -4.11
C TRP A 125 -12.13 23.39 -2.66
N ALA A 126 -11.27 24.00 -1.85
CA ALA A 126 -11.17 23.77 -0.41
C ALA A 126 -11.23 25.11 0.32
N SER A 127 -11.89 25.14 1.48
CA SER A 127 -11.86 26.31 2.37
C SER A 127 -10.45 26.47 2.93
N PRO A 128 -9.92 27.70 3.04
CA PRO A 128 -8.65 27.93 3.72
C PRO A 128 -8.79 27.50 5.19
N THR A 129 -7.91 26.61 5.63
CA THR A 129 -7.77 26.26 7.04
C THR A 129 -7.34 27.51 7.80
N SER A 130 -8.24 28.12 8.57
CA SER A 130 -7.86 29.19 9.50
C SER A 130 -6.87 28.58 10.49
N GLY A 131 -5.67 29.17 10.63
CA GLY A 131 -4.59 28.70 11.52
C GLY A 131 -4.90 28.79 13.02
N ALA A 132 -6.14 28.56 13.41
CA ALA A 132 -6.55 28.38 14.79
C ALA A 132 -5.98 27.05 15.29
N VAL A 133 -5.18 27.16 16.35
CA VAL A 133 -4.52 26.09 17.10
C VAL A 133 -5.41 24.85 17.19
N ASP A 134 -4.83 23.68 16.90
CA ASP A 134 -5.39 22.36 17.17
C ASP A 134 -5.61 22.21 18.68
N VAL A 135 -6.69 22.81 19.19
CA VAL A 135 -7.28 22.35 20.43
C VAL A 135 -7.84 20.99 20.09
N ALA A 136 -7.26 19.94 20.67
CA ALA A 136 -7.76 18.58 20.59
C ALA A 136 -9.18 18.55 21.18
N LEU A 137 -10.17 18.90 20.36
CA LEU A 137 -11.57 18.78 20.70
C LEU A 137 -11.89 17.29 20.68
N ASP A 138 -12.43 16.79 21.78
CA ASP A 138 -12.89 15.40 21.91
C ASP A 138 -13.87 15.10 20.76
N PRO A 139 -13.77 13.96 20.06
CA PRO A 139 -14.69 13.57 18.98
C PRO A 139 -16.17 13.61 19.37
N ALA A 140 -16.50 13.60 20.67
CA ALA A 140 -17.85 13.83 21.19
C ALA A 140 -18.36 15.28 21.00
N GLN A 141 -17.47 16.26 20.88
CA GLN A 141 -17.77 17.70 20.80
C GLN A 141 -18.03 18.19 19.35
N VAL A 142 -18.88 17.49 18.60
CA VAL A 142 -19.28 17.90 17.25
C VAL A 142 -20.22 19.11 17.32
N ALA A 143 -19.72 20.31 17.01
CA ALA A 143 -20.51 21.54 17.00
C ALA A 143 -21.04 21.95 15.62
N GLY A 144 -20.55 21.35 14.53
CA GLY A 144 -20.86 21.77 13.15
C GLY A 144 -21.90 20.90 12.43
N ASP A 145 -22.61 21.50 11.47
CA ASP A 145 -23.48 20.81 10.50
C ASP A 145 -23.48 21.56 9.15
N ALA A 146 -23.80 20.87 8.07
CA ALA A 146 -23.84 21.43 6.73
C ALA A 146 -24.95 20.82 5.87
N ILE A 147 -25.57 21.66 5.05
CA ILE A 147 -26.61 21.26 4.10
C ILE A 147 -26.36 21.95 2.76
N CYS A 148 -26.78 21.31 1.68
CA CYS A 148 -26.71 21.92 0.36
C CYS A 148 -27.98 21.66 -0.46
N TRP A 149 -28.22 22.51 -1.47
CA TRP A 149 -29.33 22.37 -2.39
C TRP A 149 -29.10 23.16 -3.69
N ALA A 150 -29.93 22.90 -4.69
CA ALA A 150 -30.02 23.71 -5.91
C ALA A 150 -31.10 24.80 -5.74
N ASP A 151 -30.77 26.05 -6.07
CA ASP A 151 -31.73 27.16 -5.95
C ASP A 151 -32.83 27.05 -7.03
N HIS A 152 -34.11 27.20 -6.63
CA HIS A 152 -35.26 27.06 -7.56
C HIS A 152 -35.27 28.06 -8.73
N LYS A 153 -34.43 29.11 -8.70
CA LYS A 153 -34.39 30.20 -9.69
C LYS A 153 -33.04 30.33 -10.42
N GLY A 154 -32.23 29.29 -10.49
CA GLY A 154 -31.00 29.29 -11.29
C GLY A 154 -30.18 28.00 -11.21
N PRO A 155 -29.09 27.89 -11.98
CA PRO A 155 -28.18 26.73 -11.91
C PRO A 155 -27.29 26.75 -10.67
N LYS A 156 -27.36 27.79 -9.83
CA LYS A 156 -26.48 27.95 -8.67
C LYS A 156 -26.89 27.02 -7.53
N ARG A 157 -25.89 26.36 -6.96
CA ARG A 157 -26.03 25.46 -5.83
C ARG A 157 -25.45 26.11 -4.60
N SER A 158 -26.24 26.14 -3.53
CA SER A 158 -25.86 26.77 -2.27
C SER A 158 -25.47 25.72 -1.24
N LEU A 159 -24.35 25.97 -0.56
CA LEU A 159 -23.88 25.23 0.61
C LEU A 159 -23.99 26.16 1.81
N ILE A 160 -24.74 25.75 2.84
CA ILE A 160 -24.71 26.42 4.14
C ILE A 160 -24.04 25.49 5.14
N SER A 161 -23.12 26.07 5.91
CA SER A 161 -22.39 25.39 6.98
C SER A 161 -22.41 26.22 8.25
N TYR A 162 -22.46 25.55 9.39
CA TYR A 162 -22.23 26.13 10.69
C TYR A 162 -20.91 25.62 11.24
N SER A 163 -20.01 26.52 11.60
CA SER A 163 -18.74 26.20 12.25
C SER A 163 -18.35 27.29 13.24
N GLN A 164 -17.94 26.89 14.45
CA GLN A 164 -17.44 27.78 15.51
C GLN A 164 -18.32 29.03 15.77
N GLY A 165 -19.65 28.86 15.86
CA GLY A 165 -20.57 29.98 16.10
C GLY A 165 -20.93 30.81 14.88
N THR A 166 -20.42 30.48 13.69
CA THR A 166 -20.66 31.25 12.46
C THR A 166 -21.45 30.42 11.45
N LEU A 167 -22.53 30.99 10.91
CA LEU A 167 -23.20 30.48 9.71
C LEU A 167 -22.56 31.08 8.47
N ARG A 168 -22.20 30.23 7.50
CA ARG A 168 -21.63 30.66 6.22
C ARG A 168 -22.42 30.06 5.07
N ARG A 169 -22.74 30.87 4.06
CA ARG A 169 -23.26 30.42 2.77
C ARG A 169 -22.21 30.58 1.69
N LYS A 170 -21.92 29.49 1.00
CA LYS A 170 -20.99 29.45 -0.14
C LYS A 170 -21.68 28.86 -1.37
N ASP A 171 -21.16 29.19 -2.53
CA ASP A 171 -21.51 28.54 -3.79
C ASP A 171 -20.75 27.20 -3.91
N VAL A 172 -21.46 26.11 -4.23
CA VAL A 172 -20.88 24.74 -4.27
C VAL A 172 -19.87 24.58 -5.40
N ASP A 173 -20.05 25.28 -6.51
CA ASP A 173 -19.22 25.09 -7.71
C ASP A 173 -17.95 25.96 -7.66
N THR A 174 -18.06 27.17 -7.14
CA THR A 174 -16.96 28.15 -7.10
C THR A 174 -16.28 28.31 -5.74
N GLY A 175 -16.95 27.91 -4.65
CA GLY A 175 -16.50 28.14 -3.28
C GLY A 175 -16.61 29.60 -2.82
N ALA A 176 -17.17 30.48 -3.66
CA ALA A 176 -17.33 31.88 -3.35
C ALA A 176 -18.33 32.07 -2.19
N GLU A 177 -17.91 32.81 -1.17
CA GLU A 177 -18.76 33.14 -0.04
C GLU A 177 -19.80 34.19 -0.43
N SER A 178 -21.07 33.89 -0.18
CA SER A 178 -22.18 34.81 -0.42
C SER A 178 -22.44 35.70 0.79
N TRP A 179 -22.41 35.13 1.99
CA TRP A 179 -22.55 35.84 3.26
C TRP A 179 -22.07 34.95 4.42
N HIS A 180 -21.70 35.58 5.54
CA HIS A 180 -21.51 34.93 6.83
C HIS A 180 -22.20 35.74 7.93
N VAL A 181 -22.68 35.06 8.98
CA VAL A 181 -23.34 35.67 10.13
C VAL A 181 -22.88 34.97 11.40
N GLU A 182 -22.40 35.75 12.37
CA GLU A 182 -22.12 35.26 13.71
C GLU A 182 -23.42 35.07 14.49
N VAL A 183 -23.58 33.88 15.07
CA VAL A 183 -24.80 33.50 15.77
C VAL A 183 -24.71 33.94 17.23
N ALA A 184 -25.30 35.10 17.53
CA ALA A 184 -25.31 35.63 18.89
C ALA A 184 -26.17 34.79 19.86
N GLY A 185 -25.65 34.60 21.08
CA GLY A 185 -26.38 34.01 22.21
C GLY A 185 -26.32 32.48 22.33
N TRP A 186 -25.53 31.81 21.50
CA TRP A 186 -25.23 30.38 21.64
C TRP A 186 -23.74 30.18 21.96
N ASP A 187 -23.45 29.18 22.80
CA ASP A 187 -22.08 28.76 23.04
C ASP A 187 -21.54 28.10 21.75
N PRO A 188 -20.32 28.44 21.28
CA PRO A 188 -19.66 27.73 20.20
C PRO A 188 -19.56 26.21 20.41
N THR A 189 -19.63 25.71 21.65
CA THR A 189 -19.64 24.28 21.95
C THR A 189 -21.03 23.63 21.83
N HIS A 190 -22.09 24.40 21.59
CA HIS A 190 -23.41 23.84 21.34
C HIS A 190 -23.41 23.05 20.04
N ARG A 191 -24.07 21.89 20.06
CA ARG A 191 -24.29 21.09 18.85
C ARG A 191 -25.37 21.76 18.03
N VAL A 192 -25.19 21.79 16.70
CA VAL A 192 -26.13 22.45 15.78
C VAL A 192 -26.62 21.47 14.73
N ARG A 193 -27.89 21.59 14.36
CA ARG A 193 -28.51 20.90 13.24
C ARG A 193 -29.19 21.90 12.32
N LEU A 194 -28.89 21.83 11.03
CA LEU A 194 -29.46 22.68 10.00
C LEU A 194 -30.62 21.96 9.31
N ALA A 195 -31.70 22.68 9.06
CA ALA A 195 -32.85 22.18 8.32
C ALA A 195 -33.40 23.23 7.35
N ARG A 196 -33.99 22.76 6.26
CA ARG A 196 -34.71 23.59 5.30
C ARG A 196 -36.08 22.98 5.02
N THR A 197 -37.12 23.81 5.06
CA THR A 197 -38.49 23.40 4.75
C THR A 197 -39.24 24.37 3.84
N GLN A 198 -38.64 25.49 3.41
CA GLN A 198 -39.22 26.37 2.38
C GLN A 198 -38.11 26.97 1.52
N ALA A 199 -38.47 27.46 0.32
CA ALA A 199 -37.52 27.95 -0.67
C ALA A 199 -36.52 29.04 -0.20
N ASN A 200 -36.69 29.65 0.98
CA ASN A 200 -35.76 30.67 1.51
C ASN A 200 -35.63 30.74 3.06
N LYS A 201 -36.08 29.72 3.81
CA LYS A 201 -35.97 29.69 5.29
C LYS A 201 -34.99 28.61 5.73
N LEU A 202 -34.03 28.99 6.56
CA LEU A 202 -33.05 28.12 7.21
C LEU A 202 -33.41 28.00 8.69
N PHE A 203 -33.66 26.79 9.15
CA PHE A 203 -33.90 26.48 10.55
C PHE A 203 -32.59 26.00 11.17
N VAL A 204 -32.20 26.63 12.26
CA VAL A 204 -30.96 26.32 12.97
C VAL A 204 -31.33 25.92 14.38
N PHE A 205 -31.13 24.65 14.69
CA PHE A 205 -31.44 24.06 15.98
C PHE A 205 -30.14 23.83 16.75
N ALA A 206 -29.98 24.44 17.92
CA ALA A 206 -28.79 24.36 18.75
C ALA A 206 -29.13 23.82 20.15
N TRP A 207 -28.33 22.89 20.68
CA TRP A 207 -28.50 22.33 22.03
C TRP A 207 -27.16 22.09 22.74
N PRO A 208 -27.13 22.24 24.08
CA PRO A 208 -25.92 22.01 24.86
C PRO A 208 -25.65 20.51 25.06
N GLU A 209 -24.36 20.16 25.15
CA GLU A 209 -23.92 18.78 25.39
C GLU A 209 -24.19 18.30 26.82
N ARG A 210 -24.00 19.18 27.81
CA ARG A 210 -24.07 18.82 29.24
C ARG A 210 -25.51 18.73 29.78
N GLU A 211 -26.48 19.35 29.13
CA GLU A 211 -27.90 19.37 29.55
C GLU A 211 -28.84 19.27 28.33
N PRO A 212 -28.97 18.09 27.69
CA PRO A 212 -29.72 17.88 26.44
C PRO A 212 -31.24 18.08 26.57
N THR A 213 -31.74 18.51 27.73
CA THR A 213 -33.17 18.65 28.01
C THR A 213 -33.80 19.85 27.30
N LEU A 214 -33.00 20.86 26.96
CA LEU A 214 -33.44 22.11 26.34
C LEU A 214 -32.64 22.43 25.08
N GLY A 215 -33.32 22.48 23.95
CA GLY A 215 -32.80 23.00 22.68
C GLY A 215 -33.33 24.40 22.36
N SER A 216 -32.67 25.09 21.46
CA SER A 216 -33.09 26.39 20.94
C SER A 216 -33.14 26.37 19.43
N LEU A 217 -34.28 26.78 18.87
CA LEU A 217 -34.52 26.86 17.43
C LEU A 217 -34.57 28.32 17.01
N ARG A 218 -33.80 28.70 15.99
CA ARG A 218 -33.85 30.04 15.39
C ARG A 218 -33.97 29.93 13.88
N ILE A 219 -34.78 30.82 13.30
CA ILE A 219 -35.04 30.85 11.86
C ILE A 219 -34.25 31.99 11.22
N TYR A 220 -33.53 31.67 10.17
CA TYR A 220 -32.74 32.58 9.36
C TYR A 220 -33.28 32.62 7.93
N ASN A 221 -33.08 33.74 7.26
CA ASN A 221 -33.31 33.84 5.83
C ASN A 221 -32.11 33.26 5.08
N ALA A 222 -32.33 32.20 4.29
CA ALA A 222 -31.26 31.50 3.59
C ALA A 222 -30.57 32.39 2.53
N SER A 223 -31.27 33.40 2.00
CA SER A 223 -30.72 34.27 0.96
C SER A 223 -29.68 35.26 1.48
N ASN A 224 -29.89 35.85 2.67
CA ASN A 224 -29.07 36.94 3.21
C ASN A 224 -28.53 36.71 4.62
N GLY A 225 -28.89 35.61 5.29
CA GLY A 225 -28.44 35.28 6.63
C GLY A 225 -29.12 36.05 7.77
N ASN A 226 -30.10 36.91 7.50
CA ASN A 226 -30.76 37.68 8.56
C ASN A 226 -31.71 36.80 9.40
N PRO A 227 -31.75 36.95 10.73
CA PRO A 227 -32.71 36.24 11.57
C PRO A 227 -34.14 36.72 11.28
N LEU A 228 -35.07 35.79 11.09
CA LEU A 228 -36.49 36.03 10.82
C LEU A 228 -37.38 35.90 12.06
N SER A 229 -36.87 35.24 13.11
CA SER A 229 -37.55 35.02 14.38
C SER A 229 -36.58 35.06 15.55
N ASP A 230 -37.12 35.34 16.74
CA ASP A 230 -36.41 35.08 17.99
C ASP A 230 -36.22 33.57 18.22
N SER A 231 -35.33 33.21 19.13
CA SER A 231 -35.08 31.81 19.48
C SER A 231 -36.26 31.21 20.24
N VAL A 232 -36.84 30.13 19.69
CA VAL A 232 -37.87 29.32 20.33
C VAL A 232 -37.20 28.24 21.18
N ARG A 233 -37.65 28.05 22.42
CA ARG A 233 -37.17 26.95 23.27
C ARG A 233 -37.91 25.66 22.92
N VAL A 234 -37.17 24.57 22.77
CA VAL A 234 -37.70 23.24 22.49
C VAL A 234 -37.33 22.31 23.63
N GLU A 235 -38.32 21.83 24.37
CA GLU A 235 -38.11 20.92 25.50
C GLU A 235 -37.99 19.48 25.00
N MET A 236 -36.76 18.96 24.97
CA MET A 236 -36.45 17.65 24.39
C MET A 236 -36.78 16.49 25.34
N HIS A 237 -36.83 16.71 26.67
CA HIS A 237 -37.18 15.71 27.69
C HIS A 237 -36.47 14.35 27.54
N GLY A 238 -35.17 14.30 27.21
CA GLY A 238 -34.45 13.05 26.93
C GLY A 238 -32.96 13.08 27.33
N SER A 239 -32.34 11.89 27.41
CA SER A 239 -30.88 11.71 27.60
C SER A 239 -30.10 12.14 26.35
N ALA A 240 -28.82 12.48 26.52
CA ALA A 240 -27.90 12.99 25.48
C ALA A 240 -27.60 11.97 24.36
N ASP A 241 -27.98 10.70 24.56
CA ASP A 241 -27.48 9.57 23.75
C ASP A 241 -28.18 9.43 22.39
N HIS A 242 -29.33 10.07 22.16
CA HIS A 242 -30.14 9.89 20.96
C HIS A 242 -30.45 11.23 20.29
N MET A 243 -29.55 11.65 19.41
CA MET A 243 -29.52 12.97 18.79
C MET A 243 -30.71 13.23 17.85
N PRO A 244 -31.28 14.44 17.85
CA PRO A 244 -32.29 14.82 16.87
C PRO A 244 -31.69 14.89 15.46
N PHE A 245 -32.42 14.38 14.48
CA PHE A 245 -32.12 14.62 13.07
C PHE A 245 -33.37 15.11 12.34
N VAL A 246 -33.12 15.71 11.18
CA VAL A 246 -34.13 16.39 10.40
C VAL A 246 -34.66 15.42 9.36
N VAL A 247 -35.99 15.34 9.28
CA VAL A 247 -36.69 14.69 8.19
C VAL A 247 -37.38 15.75 7.36
N SER A 248 -37.27 15.66 6.04
CA SER A 248 -37.95 16.53 5.11
C SER A 248 -38.95 15.74 4.30
N PHE A 249 -40.10 16.33 4.02
CA PHE A 249 -41.10 15.80 3.11
C PHE A 249 -41.40 16.88 2.09
N THR A 250 -40.99 16.62 0.86
CA THR A 250 -41.30 17.45 -0.31
C THR A 250 -42.56 16.89 -0.97
N SER A 251 -43.62 17.70 -1.03
CA SER A 251 -44.80 17.45 -1.87
C SER A 251 -44.84 18.46 -3.02
N ASP A 252 -45.62 18.19 -4.07
CA ASP A 252 -45.72 19.06 -5.26
C ASP A 252 -46.12 20.52 -4.93
N ASP A 253 -46.78 20.75 -3.78
CA ASP A 253 -47.29 22.07 -3.37
C ASP A 253 -46.69 22.62 -2.05
N ASP A 254 -46.09 21.80 -1.19
CA ASP A 254 -45.51 22.23 0.09
C ASP A 254 -44.27 21.42 0.48
N ASP A 255 -43.16 22.14 0.75
CA ASP A 255 -42.03 21.61 1.51
C ASP A 255 -42.37 21.68 3.00
N SER A 256 -42.26 20.55 3.68
CA SER A 256 -42.48 20.45 5.13
C SER A 256 -41.35 19.62 5.73
N GLY A 257 -41.07 19.81 7.01
CA GLY A 257 -40.05 19.01 7.67
C GLY A 257 -40.32 18.95 9.16
N ALA A 258 -39.62 18.03 9.82
CA ALA A 258 -39.71 17.88 11.25
C ALA A 258 -38.34 17.54 11.83
N LEU A 259 -38.10 18.02 13.04
CA LEU A 259 -37.02 17.54 13.88
C LEU A 259 -37.55 16.32 14.65
N VAL A 260 -36.88 15.17 14.59
CA VAL A 260 -37.34 13.92 15.21
C VAL A 260 -36.28 13.38 16.16
N TRP A 261 -36.69 12.93 17.35
CA TRP A 261 -35.83 12.32 18.37
C TRP A 261 -36.59 11.34 19.27
N VAL A 262 -35.88 10.61 20.12
CA VAL A 262 -36.48 9.73 21.13
C VAL A 262 -36.40 10.38 22.51
N SER A 263 -37.51 10.37 23.25
CA SER A 263 -37.63 10.88 24.61
C SER A 263 -38.50 9.95 25.44
N GLY A 264 -37.99 9.47 26.57
CA GLY A 264 -38.75 8.68 27.55
C GLY A 264 -39.52 7.51 26.94
N SER A 265 -38.90 6.77 26.02
CA SER A 265 -39.45 5.63 25.26
C SER A 265 -40.44 5.93 24.12
N SER A 266 -40.66 7.21 23.81
CA SER A 266 -41.50 7.67 22.70
C SER A 266 -40.69 8.40 21.62
N VAL A 267 -41.06 8.23 20.35
CA VAL A 267 -40.53 9.08 19.26
C VAL A 267 -41.30 10.39 19.25
N ARG A 268 -40.62 11.51 19.54
CA ARG A 268 -41.17 12.87 19.51
C ARG A 268 -40.73 13.59 18.24
N TRP A 269 -41.54 14.56 17.83
CA TRP A 269 -41.21 15.43 16.70
C TRP A 269 -41.63 16.87 16.94
N PHE A 270 -40.91 17.78 16.29
CA PHE A 270 -41.21 19.19 16.22
C PHE A 270 -41.38 19.58 14.75
N ALA A 271 -42.60 19.93 14.35
CA ALA A 271 -42.89 20.32 12.99
C ALA A 271 -42.25 21.68 12.65
N LEU A 272 -41.45 21.72 11.58
CA LEU A 272 -40.79 22.91 11.08
C LEU A 272 -41.73 23.61 10.08
N THR A 273 -42.75 24.27 10.61
CA THR A 273 -43.77 24.99 9.83
C THR A 273 -43.37 26.44 9.55
N SER A 274 -44.09 27.07 8.61
CA SER A 274 -43.83 28.43 8.15
C SER A 274 -44.33 29.53 9.10
N SER A 275 -45.31 29.20 9.94
CA SER A 275 -45.88 30.01 11.01
C SER A 275 -45.11 29.74 12.32
N ARG A 276 -44.92 30.78 13.14
CA ARG A 276 -44.03 30.80 14.32
C ARG A 276 -44.42 29.84 15.47
N GLU A 277 -45.37 28.94 15.27
CA GLU A 277 -45.85 27.97 16.26
C GLU A 277 -45.60 26.56 15.74
N GLY A 278 -44.37 26.07 15.91
CA GLY A 278 -44.15 24.64 15.83
C GLY A 278 -44.85 23.98 17.01
N VAL A 279 -45.78 23.08 16.74
CA VAL A 279 -46.46 22.31 17.78
C VAL A 279 -45.56 21.13 18.15
N LEU A 280 -45.13 21.08 19.41
CA LEU A 280 -44.57 19.86 19.97
C LEU A 280 -45.71 18.84 20.08
N ALA A 281 -45.68 17.81 19.25
CA ALA A 281 -46.71 16.78 19.28
C ALA A 281 -46.34 15.67 20.28
N GLU A 282 -47.35 15.08 20.93
CA GLU A 282 -47.15 13.89 21.75
C GLU A 282 -46.63 12.73 20.88
N GLY A 283 -45.55 12.11 21.36
CA GLY A 283 -44.83 11.10 20.60
C GLY A 283 -45.57 9.78 20.45
N VAL A 284 -45.16 8.96 19.47
CA VAL A 284 -45.63 7.58 19.37
C VAL A 284 -44.92 6.75 20.45
N SER A 285 -45.62 6.42 21.53
CA SER A 285 -45.10 5.61 22.64
C SER A 285 -45.19 4.12 22.32
N SER A 286 -44.04 3.47 22.10
CA SER A 286 -43.97 1.99 21.96
C SER A 286 -42.59 1.43 22.31
N ASP A 287 -42.03 1.87 23.44
CA ASP A 287 -40.73 1.42 23.95
C ASP A 287 -39.57 1.59 22.96
N TYR A 288 -39.55 2.73 22.28
CA TYR A 288 -38.46 3.10 21.38
C TYR A 288 -37.20 3.46 22.16
N VAL A 289 -36.07 2.97 21.68
CA VAL A 289 -34.74 3.24 22.25
C VAL A 289 -34.04 4.29 21.40
N ARG A 290 -33.94 4.09 20.08
CA ARG A 290 -33.23 5.03 19.19
C ARG A 290 -33.96 5.24 17.86
N VAL A 291 -33.62 6.32 17.16
CA VAL A 291 -33.97 6.54 15.76
C VAL A 291 -32.70 6.60 14.90
N SER A 292 -32.78 6.16 13.64
CA SER A 292 -31.62 6.15 12.73
C SER A 292 -31.99 6.56 11.31
N ASN A 293 -31.21 7.45 10.71
CA ASN A 293 -31.36 7.88 9.31
C ASN A 293 -30.64 6.94 8.34
N VAL A 294 -31.35 6.17 7.53
CA VAL A 294 -30.73 5.24 6.56
C VAL A 294 -30.36 5.89 5.21
N GLY A 295 -30.28 7.22 5.14
CA GLY A 295 -30.07 7.95 3.88
C GLY A 295 -31.38 8.32 3.17
N LEU A 296 -32.53 8.15 3.83
CA LEU A 296 -33.86 8.46 3.30
C LEU A 296 -34.57 9.60 4.04
N ALA A 297 -33.89 10.27 4.97
CA ALA A 297 -34.45 11.40 5.71
C ALA A 297 -34.95 12.54 4.80
N GLY A 298 -34.31 12.71 3.62
CA GLY A 298 -34.74 13.64 2.58
C GLY A 298 -36.17 13.42 2.05
N ARG A 299 -36.70 12.21 2.23
CA ARG A 299 -38.05 11.76 1.81
C ARG A 299 -39.01 11.55 2.97
N GLY A 300 -38.57 11.92 4.18
CA GLY A 300 -39.35 11.79 5.39
C GLY A 300 -39.26 10.41 6.02
N ILE A 301 -38.42 9.50 5.49
CA ILE A 301 -38.39 8.09 5.90
C ILE A 301 -37.19 7.85 6.81
N PHE A 302 -37.44 7.16 7.93
CA PHE A 302 -36.41 6.78 8.89
C PHE A 302 -36.83 5.54 9.70
N LEU A 303 -35.89 5.01 10.47
CA LEU A 303 -36.11 3.82 11.30
C LEU A 303 -36.17 4.20 12.78
N ALA A 304 -37.09 3.58 13.51
CA ALA A 304 -37.20 3.66 14.96
C ALA A 304 -37.02 2.27 15.57
N HIS A 305 -36.01 2.12 16.42
CA HIS A 305 -35.62 0.86 17.05
C HIS A 305 -36.31 0.73 18.40
N ARG A 306 -36.99 -0.39 18.62
CA ARG A 306 -37.61 -0.72 19.91
C ARG A 306 -36.69 -1.56 20.79
N ARG A 307 -37.00 -1.60 22.09
CA ARG A 307 -36.24 -2.40 23.07
C ARG A 307 -36.41 -3.91 22.87
N ASP A 308 -37.52 -4.35 22.26
CA ASP A 308 -37.80 -5.75 21.94
C ASP A 308 -37.00 -6.27 20.72
N GLY A 309 -36.25 -5.41 20.04
CA GLY A 309 -35.51 -5.70 18.82
C GLY A 309 -36.25 -5.29 17.55
N THR A 310 -37.58 -5.10 17.57
CA THR A 310 -38.34 -4.73 16.38
C THR A 310 -37.95 -3.33 15.87
N VAL A 311 -37.74 -3.22 14.56
CA VAL A 311 -37.42 -1.94 13.90
C VAL A 311 -38.63 -1.47 13.09
N VAL A 312 -39.14 -0.29 13.43
CA VAL A 312 -40.33 0.28 12.80
C VAL A 312 -39.91 1.30 11.75
N VAL A 313 -40.42 1.15 10.53
CA VAL A 313 -40.24 2.13 9.45
C VAL A 313 -41.30 3.23 9.61
N LEU A 314 -40.86 4.45 9.85
CA LEU A 314 -41.71 5.63 10.02
C LEU A 314 -41.52 6.59 8.85
N ARG A 315 -42.60 7.27 8.45
CA ARG A 315 -42.61 8.32 7.43
C ARG A 315 -43.29 9.58 7.94
N TRP A 316 -42.62 10.71 7.77
CA TRP A 316 -43.21 12.04 7.91
C TRP A 316 -44.07 12.37 6.68
N ASN A 317 -45.34 12.71 6.90
CA ASN A 317 -46.31 13.04 5.85
C ASN A 317 -46.57 14.55 5.71
N GLY A 318 -45.82 15.39 6.44
CA GLY A 318 -45.98 16.83 6.51
C GLY A 318 -46.71 17.36 7.75
N ALA A 319 -47.47 16.52 8.45
CA ALA A 319 -48.19 16.89 9.67
C ALA A 319 -47.99 15.90 10.82
N SER A 320 -47.93 14.61 10.54
CA SER A 320 -47.81 13.52 11.51
C SER A 320 -46.81 12.46 11.05
N LEU A 321 -46.41 11.59 11.99
CA LEU A 321 -45.64 10.39 11.69
C LEU A 321 -46.59 9.22 11.40
N ASN A 322 -46.43 8.62 10.23
CA ASN A 322 -47.14 7.42 9.84
C ASN A 322 -46.21 6.21 9.92
N LYS A 323 -46.71 5.13 10.48
CA LYS A 323 -46.05 3.83 10.45
C LYS A 323 -46.27 3.16 9.10
N LEU A 324 -45.17 2.78 8.44
CA LEU A 324 -45.21 2.08 7.15
C LEU A 324 -45.07 0.56 7.32
N TRP A 325 -44.12 0.11 8.14
CA TRP A 325 -43.77 -1.30 8.23
C TRP A 325 -43.14 -1.66 9.58
N ASP A 326 -43.28 -2.92 10.01
CA ASP A 326 -42.52 -3.52 11.13
C ASP A 326 -41.52 -4.54 10.59
N LEU A 327 -40.23 -4.28 10.82
CA LEU A 327 -39.16 -5.24 10.56
C LEU A 327 -38.93 -5.99 11.87
N ASN A 328 -39.41 -7.23 11.92
CA ASN A 328 -39.22 -8.08 13.08
C ASN A 328 -37.77 -8.57 13.09
N ASP A 329 -36.97 -7.97 13.96
CA ASP A 329 -35.55 -8.27 14.09
C ASP A 329 -35.33 -9.02 15.40
N SER A 330 -35.22 -10.35 15.29
CA SER A 330 -34.83 -11.23 16.39
C SER A 330 -33.35 -11.62 16.30
N SER A 331 -32.56 -10.93 15.48
CA SER A 331 -31.17 -11.29 15.21
C SER A 331 -30.19 -10.53 16.10
N PHE A 332 -29.01 -11.12 16.35
CA PHE A 332 -28.00 -10.54 17.22
C PHE A 332 -27.29 -9.32 16.61
N ALA A 333 -27.22 -9.25 15.27
CA ALA A 333 -26.57 -8.17 14.54
C ALA A 333 -27.37 -7.83 13.28
N SER A 334 -27.94 -6.61 13.26
CA SER A 334 -28.71 -6.08 12.14
C SER A 334 -28.18 -4.75 11.65
N LEU A 335 -28.01 -4.65 10.34
CA LEU A 335 -27.60 -3.44 9.65
C LEU A 335 -28.69 -3.01 8.66
N PHE A 336 -28.86 -1.69 8.51
CA PHE A 336 -29.86 -1.10 7.63
C PHE A 336 -29.25 -0.04 6.72
N SER A 337 -29.68 -0.05 5.46
CA SER A 337 -29.30 0.95 4.45
C SER A 337 -30.50 1.30 3.60
N GLY A 338 -30.63 2.56 3.22
CA GLY A 338 -31.62 3.03 2.27
C GLY A 338 -31.01 3.24 0.90
N PHE A 339 -31.83 3.16 -0.14
CA PHE A 339 -31.44 3.51 -1.50
C PHE A 339 -32.64 4.10 -2.25
N VAL A 340 -32.35 5.00 -3.18
CA VAL A 340 -33.34 5.60 -4.07
C VAL A 340 -32.99 5.19 -5.49
N ASP A 341 -33.91 4.52 -6.17
CA ASP A 341 -33.69 4.06 -7.53
C ASP A 341 -33.87 5.18 -8.58
N ARG A 342 -33.69 4.82 -9.86
CA ARG A 342 -33.81 5.76 -10.98
C ARG A 342 -35.23 6.27 -11.22
N GLU A 343 -36.23 5.52 -10.77
CA GLU A 343 -37.64 5.88 -10.85
C GLU A 343 -38.05 6.76 -9.67
N ASN A 344 -37.07 7.15 -8.84
CA ASN A 344 -37.26 7.98 -7.67
C ASN A 344 -38.12 7.26 -6.63
N GLU A 345 -37.98 5.94 -6.50
CA GLU A 345 -38.63 5.12 -5.48
C GLU A 345 -37.66 4.69 -4.37
N ALA A 346 -38.18 4.58 -3.14
CA ALA A 346 -37.37 4.34 -1.95
C ALA A 346 -37.38 2.86 -1.54
N HIS A 347 -36.19 2.34 -1.29
CA HIS A 347 -35.95 0.96 -0.87
C HIS A 347 -35.15 0.94 0.43
N ILE A 348 -35.45 -0.02 1.32
CA ILE A 348 -34.74 -0.22 2.58
C ILE A 348 -34.20 -1.64 2.59
N GLY A 349 -32.88 -1.76 2.68
CA GLY A 349 -32.19 -3.01 2.90
C GLY A 349 -32.00 -3.27 4.39
N HIS A 350 -32.14 -4.53 4.77
CA HIS A 350 -31.90 -5.07 6.10
C HIS A 350 -30.99 -6.30 5.94
N LEU A 351 -29.82 -6.26 6.57
CA LEU A 351 -28.90 -7.38 6.67
C LEU A 351 -28.91 -7.86 8.12
N SER A 352 -29.38 -9.08 8.34
CA SER A 352 -29.42 -9.74 9.64
C SER A 352 -28.50 -10.95 9.65
N PHE A 353 -27.77 -11.18 10.75
CA PHE A 353 -26.93 -12.34 10.91
C PHE A 353 -27.32 -13.18 12.13
N SER A 354 -27.34 -14.50 11.96
CA SER A 354 -27.51 -15.48 13.02
C SER A 354 -26.22 -16.27 13.25
N PRO A 355 -25.46 -15.98 14.33
CA PRO A 355 -24.22 -16.70 14.66
C PRO A 355 -24.44 -18.20 14.86
N THR A 356 -25.58 -18.59 15.43
CA THR A 356 -25.89 -20.01 15.72
C THR A 356 -26.14 -20.84 14.46
N LEU A 357 -26.64 -20.21 13.40
CA LEU A 357 -26.90 -20.88 12.13
C LEU A 357 -25.79 -20.64 11.10
N GLN A 358 -24.85 -19.73 11.36
CA GLN A 358 -23.87 -19.23 10.38
C GLN A 358 -24.54 -18.78 9.07
N LEU A 359 -25.73 -18.18 9.18
CA LEU A 359 -26.52 -17.70 8.05
C LEU A 359 -26.75 -16.19 8.19
N ALA A 360 -26.44 -15.48 7.13
CA ALA A 360 -26.83 -14.09 6.93
C ALA A 360 -28.03 -14.02 5.98
N SER A 361 -28.92 -13.08 6.22
CA SER A 361 -30.11 -12.84 5.42
C SER A 361 -30.16 -11.38 5.00
N VAL A 362 -30.35 -11.14 3.70
CA VAL A 362 -30.62 -9.81 3.16
C VAL A 362 -32.10 -9.75 2.81
N GLN A 363 -32.79 -8.78 3.39
CA GLN A 363 -34.16 -8.41 3.05
C GLN A 363 -34.19 -7.00 2.49
N ILE A 364 -34.97 -6.78 1.44
CA ILE A 364 -35.13 -5.51 0.75
C ILE A 364 -36.61 -5.21 0.72
N LEU A 365 -36.99 -4.20 1.49
CA LEU A 365 -38.32 -3.62 1.51
C LEU A 365 -38.40 -2.54 0.43
N SER A 366 -39.16 -2.82 -0.62
CA SER A 366 -39.58 -1.82 -1.59
C SER A 366 -40.86 -1.15 -1.09
N LEU A 367 -40.85 0.18 -0.99
CA LEU A 367 -42.02 0.96 -0.59
C LEU A 367 -42.98 1.26 -1.75
N VAL A 368 -42.72 0.69 -2.93
CA VAL A 368 -43.56 0.81 -4.11
C VAL A 368 -44.85 0.01 -3.93
N ALA A 369 -45.99 0.68 -4.05
CA ALA A 369 -47.30 0.03 -4.01
C ALA A 369 -47.49 -0.86 -5.24
N THR A 370 -47.81 -2.13 -5.03
CA THR A 370 -48.12 -3.09 -6.10
C THR A 370 -49.59 -3.48 -6.04
N PRO A 371 -50.20 -3.97 -7.14
CA PRO A 371 -51.61 -4.38 -7.14
C PRO A 371 -51.97 -5.42 -6.06
N GLY A 372 -50.99 -6.26 -5.68
CA GLY A 372 -51.15 -7.27 -4.63
C GLY A 372 -50.72 -6.83 -3.22
N SER A 373 -49.95 -5.73 -3.08
CA SER A 373 -49.50 -5.21 -1.79
C SER A 373 -49.40 -3.68 -1.80
N PRO A 374 -50.41 -2.98 -1.26
CA PRO A 374 -50.46 -1.52 -1.29
C PRO A 374 -49.46 -0.85 -0.35
N THR A 375 -48.91 -1.58 0.63
CA THR A 375 -47.95 -1.07 1.62
C THR A 375 -46.48 -1.32 1.26
N GLY A 376 -46.21 -1.93 0.11
CA GLY A 376 -44.86 -2.31 -0.33
C GLY A 376 -44.63 -3.82 -0.36
N MET A 377 -43.45 -4.26 -0.79
CA MET A 377 -43.09 -5.68 -0.85
C MET A 377 -41.71 -5.94 -0.25
N ILE A 378 -41.51 -7.13 0.31
CA ILE A 378 -40.21 -7.61 0.77
C ILE A 378 -39.70 -8.69 -0.19
N THR A 379 -38.48 -8.51 -0.64
CA THR A 379 -37.72 -9.53 -1.37
C THR A 379 -36.41 -9.77 -0.65
N GLY A 380 -35.83 -10.97 -0.75
CA GLY A 380 -34.60 -11.25 -0.03
C GLY A 380 -34.01 -12.60 -0.34
N HIS A 381 -32.80 -12.82 0.14
CA HIS A 381 -32.07 -14.06 0.00
C HIS A 381 -31.18 -14.29 1.22
N THR A 382 -30.89 -15.55 1.49
CA THR A 382 -30.01 -15.97 2.59
C THR A 382 -28.73 -16.56 2.03
N PHE A 383 -27.60 -16.36 2.71
CA PHE A 383 -26.32 -16.93 2.36
C PHE A 383 -25.54 -17.35 3.61
N THR A 384 -24.59 -18.26 3.44
CA THR A 384 -23.69 -18.71 4.52
C THR A 384 -22.69 -17.62 4.85
N PHE A 385 -22.59 -17.27 6.13
CA PHE A 385 -21.62 -16.31 6.63
C PHE A 385 -20.94 -16.88 7.87
N ASP A 386 -19.62 -17.07 7.77
CA ASP A 386 -18.81 -17.57 8.87
C ASP A 386 -18.17 -16.39 9.61
N SER A 387 -18.66 -16.10 10.81
CA SER A 387 -18.11 -15.04 11.66
C SER A 387 -16.74 -15.40 12.23
N GLU A 388 -16.35 -16.68 12.30
CA GLU A 388 -15.02 -17.08 12.78
C GLU A 388 -13.92 -16.75 11.76
N ASP A 389 -14.25 -16.64 10.48
CA ASP A 389 -13.33 -16.25 9.40
C ASP A 389 -13.49 -14.78 9.00
N ALA A 390 -14.73 -14.29 8.96
CA ALA A 390 -15.05 -12.94 8.47
C ALA A 390 -15.16 -11.90 9.59
N GLY A 391 -15.29 -12.29 10.86
CA GLY A 391 -15.62 -11.36 11.94
C GLY A 391 -17.03 -10.79 11.84
N ASP A 392 -17.35 -9.83 12.70
CA ASP A 392 -18.67 -9.20 12.77
C ASP A 392 -18.92 -8.22 11.62
N LEU A 393 -20.19 -8.02 11.27
CA LEU A 393 -20.60 -7.09 10.23
C LEU A 393 -20.47 -5.63 10.72
N LEU A 394 -19.80 -4.78 9.95
CA LEU A 394 -19.53 -3.37 10.27
C LEU A 394 -20.40 -2.36 9.52
N SER A 395 -20.54 -2.54 8.21
CA SER A 395 -21.25 -1.61 7.33
C SER A 395 -22.00 -2.35 6.25
N PHE A 396 -23.07 -1.73 5.74
CA PHE A 396 -23.97 -2.32 4.76
C PHE A 396 -24.51 -1.23 3.83
N ALA A 397 -24.54 -1.52 2.54
CA ALA A 397 -25.09 -0.66 1.51
C ALA A 397 -25.88 -1.48 0.48
N ILE A 398 -26.92 -0.88 -0.07
CA ILE A 398 -27.75 -1.50 -1.11
C ILE A 398 -27.91 -0.58 -2.32
N GLU A 399 -28.03 -1.21 -3.48
CA GLU A 399 -28.44 -0.61 -4.74
C GLU A 399 -29.54 -1.51 -5.31
N THR A 400 -30.65 -0.92 -5.69
CA THR A 400 -31.81 -1.66 -6.22
C THR A 400 -32.20 -1.15 -7.59
N ALA A 401 -32.68 -2.06 -8.43
CA ALA A 401 -33.28 -1.74 -9.71
C ALA A 401 -34.56 -2.56 -9.88
N PRO A 402 -35.73 -1.94 -10.09
CA PRO A 402 -36.95 -2.67 -10.37
C PRO A 402 -36.81 -3.39 -11.72
N VAL A 403 -37.12 -4.69 -11.76
CA VAL A 403 -37.07 -5.50 -13.00
C VAL A 403 -38.48 -5.87 -13.45
N ARG A 404 -39.36 -6.15 -12.49
CA ARG A 404 -40.80 -6.46 -12.67
C ARG A 404 -41.55 -5.99 -11.42
N ASP A 405 -42.87 -5.89 -11.51
CA ASP A 405 -43.75 -5.43 -10.43
C ASP A 405 -43.52 -6.13 -9.08
N TYR A 406 -43.07 -7.40 -9.08
CA TYR A 406 -42.84 -8.21 -7.87
C TYR A 406 -41.39 -8.68 -7.70
N SER A 407 -40.43 -8.12 -8.46
CA SER A 407 -39.02 -8.51 -8.35
C SER A 407 -38.08 -7.32 -8.48
N VAL A 408 -37.22 -7.16 -7.48
CA VAL A 408 -36.19 -6.13 -7.42
C VAL A 408 -34.84 -6.79 -7.61
N ALA A 409 -34.11 -6.41 -8.65
CA ALA A 409 -32.69 -6.75 -8.74
C ALA A 409 -31.93 -5.94 -7.72
N SER A 410 -30.96 -6.56 -7.06
CA SER A 410 -30.20 -5.90 -6.01
C SER A 410 -28.71 -6.16 -6.11
N ARG A 411 -27.96 -5.12 -5.80
CA ARG A 411 -26.56 -5.20 -5.44
C ARG A 411 -26.41 -4.78 -4.00
N VAL A 412 -25.59 -5.52 -3.30
CA VAL A 412 -25.43 -5.39 -1.86
C VAL A 412 -23.95 -5.39 -1.59
N SER A 413 -23.49 -4.47 -0.76
CA SER A 413 -22.12 -4.50 -0.26
C SER A 413 -22.10 -4.40 1.25
N PHE A 414 -21.17 -5.12 1.87
CA PHE A 414 -20.99 -5.11 3.31
C PHE A 414 -19.53 -5.31 3.67
N ALA A 415 -19.14 -4.71 4.79
CA ALA A 415 -17.80 -4.84 5.35
C ALA A 415 -17.85 -5.51 6.72
N SER A 416 -16.73 -6.12 7.12
CA SER A 416 -16.60 -6.80 8.42
C SER A 416 -15.40 -6.31 9.24
N THR A 417 -15.39 -6.62 10.54
CA THR A 417 -14.37 -6.18 11.52
C THR A 417 -12.97 -6.67 11.16
N SER A 418 -12.90 -7.86 10.57
CA SER A 418 -11.66 -8.47 10.09
C SER A 418 -11.10 -7.80 8.82
N GLY A 419 -11.77 -6.79 8.26
CA GLY A 419 -11.31 -6.04 7.10
C GLY A 419 -11.76 -6.59 5.74
N LEU A 420 -12.68 -7.55 5.70
CA LEU A 420 -13.26 -7.97 4.42
C LEU A 420 -14.30 -6.96 3.94
N LEU A 421 -14.26 -6.63 2.65
CA LEU A 421 -15.29 -5.87 1.96
C LEU A 421 -15.82 -6.72 0.80
N GLN A 422 -17.11 -7.02 0.82
CA GLN A 422 -17.73 -7.97 -0.10
C GLN A 422 -18.88 -7.31 -0.83
N ALA A 423 -19.10 -7.71 -2.09
CA ALA A 423 -20.30 -7.35 -2.81
C ALA A 423 -20.99 -8.57 -3.41
N GLN A 424 -22.31 -8.53 -3.39
CA GLN A 424 -23.20 -9.52 -4.00
C GLN A 424 -24.08 -8.85 -5.04
N GLU A 425 -24.34 -9.56 -6.14
CA GLU A 425 -25.31 -9.20 -7.16
C GLU A 425 -26.36 -10.31 -7.23
N ASN A 426 -27.62 -9.97 -6.94
CA ASN A 426 -28.77 -10.89 -6.94
C ASN A 426 -28.51 -12.19 -6.16
N GLY A 427 -27.89 -12.08 -4.99
CA GLY A 427 -27.60 -13.22 -4.09
C GLY A 427 -26.36 -14.04 -4.44
N ARG A 428 -25.55 -13.63 -5.43
CA ARG A 428 -24.25 -14.26 -5.72
C ARG A 428 -23.12 -13.29 -5.43
N PHE A 429 -22.03 -13.78 -4.85
CA PHE A 429 -20.82 -12.97 -4.64
C PHE A 429 -20.24 -12.52 -5.98
N ALA A 430 -20.17 -11.20 -6.17
CA ALA A 430 -19.56 -10.58 -7.33
C ALA A 430 -18.04 -10.46 -7.14
N TRP A 431 -17.61 -10.00 -5.97
CA TRP A 431 -16.21 -9.84 -5.62
C TRP A 431 -16.01 -9.74 -4.10
N VAL A 432 -14.78 -10.01 -3.67
CA VAL A 432 -14.31 -9.89 -2.28
C VAL A 432 -12.98 -9.15 -2.29
N ARG A 433 -12.85 -8.16 -1.42
CA ARG A 433 -11.63 -7.40 -1.15
C ARG A 433 -11.22 -7.62 0.29
N ASP A 434 -9.91 -7.72 0.49
CA ASP A 434 -9.30 -7.88 1.80
C ASP A 434 -8.51 -6.61 2.13
N GLU A 435 -9.16 -5.74 2.88
CA GLU A 435 -8.67 -4.40 3.24
C GLU A 435 -7.88 -4.41 4.57
N ALA A 436 -7.78 -5.57 5.24
CA ALA A 436 -6.91 -5.76 6.40
C ALA A 436 -5.43 -5.56 6.05
N LEU A 437 -5.04 -5.93 4.82
CA LEU A 437 -3.69 -5.77 4.30
C LEU A 437 -3.23 -4.30 4.21
N ALA A 438 -4.15 -3.33 4.29
CA ALA A 438 -3.78 -1.92 4.30
C ALA A 438 -3.17 -1.46 5.63
N ASP A 439 -3.28 -2.26 6.70
CA ASP A 439 -2.81 -1.90 8.05
C ASP A 439 -1.88 -2.97 8.64
N ILE A 440 -0.73 -3.17 8.01
CA ILE A 440 0.29 -4.11 8.46
C ILE A 440 1.19 -3.42 9.49
N ASP A 441 1.20 -3.95 10.71
CA ASP A 441 1.98 -3.44 11.85
C ASP A 441 3.19 -4.30 12.18
N LEU A 442 3.18 -5.58 11.79
CA LEU A 442 4.28 -6.50 12.02
C LEU A 442 5.33 -6.48 10.89
N GLN A 443 6.57 -6.77 11.27
CA GLN A 443 7.60 -7.03 10.26
C GLN A 443 7.28 -8.32 9.48
N PRO A 444 7.33 -8.29 8.14
CA PRO A 444 6.98 -9.44 7.32
C PRO A 444 7.99 -10.59 7.53
N VAL A 445 7.47 -11.81 7.64
CA VAL A 445 8.29 -13.02 7.71
C VAL A 445 8.27 -13.74 6.37
N MET A 446 9.45 -13.93 5.79
CA MET A 446 9.60 -14.65 4.53
C MET A 446 9.83 -16.13 4.77
N VAL A 447 8.93 -16.98 4.27
CA VAL A 447 9.04 -18.44 4.37
C VAL A 447 9.29 -19.04 3.00
N GLN A 448 10.40 -19.75 2.85
CA GLN A 448 10.67 -20.52 1.64
C GLN A 448 10.13 -21.95 1.81
N VAL A 449 8.92 -22.20 1.31
CA VAL A 449 8.33 -23.54 1.33
C VAL A 449 8.85 -24.33 0.13
N SER A 450 9.93 -25.09 0.29
CA SER A 450 10.32 -26.08 -0.71
C SER A 450 9.32 -27.24 -0.69
N SER A 451 8.82 -27.67 -1.85
CA SER A 451 8.24 -29.01 -1.95
C SER A 451 9.32 -30.00 -1.57
N GLY A 452 9.18 -30.65 -0.41
CA GLY A 452 10.23 -31.44 0.20
C GLY A 452 10.91 -32.40 -0.76
N PHE A 453 12.24 -32.37 -0.79
CA PHE A 453 13.00 -33.55 -1.14
C PHE A 453 12.80 -34.58 -0.02
N ALA A 454 11.82 -35.47 -0.19
CA ALA A 454 11.82 -36.74 0.52
C ALA A 454 13.01 -37.56 0.01
N ARG A 455 14.24 -37.26 0.48
CA ARG A 455 15.39 -38.14 0.34
C ARG A 455 15.19 -39.32 1.29
N LEU A 456 14.29 -40.22 0.95
CA LEU A 456 14.49 -41.61 1.31
C LEU A 456 15.81 -42.04 0.64
N ARG A 457 16.62 -42.84 1.33
CA ARG A 457 17.80 -43.47 0.74
C ARG A 457 17.33 -44.34 -0.42
N THR A 458 17.40 -43.85 -1.65
CA THR A 458 16.86 -44.58 -2.79
C THR A 458 17.95 -45.00 -3.78
N SER A 459 17.82 -46.24 -4.22
CA SER A 459 18.67 -46.98 -5.15
C SER A 459 18.80 -46.28 -6.53
N PRO A 460 19.81 -46.62 -7.35
CA PRO A 460 20.02 -46.01 -8.67
C PRO A 460 18.80 -46.05 -9.62
N ILE A 461 17.88 -47.00 -9.43
CA ILE A 461 16.64 -47.13 -10.22
C ILE A 461 15.63 -46.00 -9.92
N SER A 462 15.56 -45.54 -8.67
CA SER A 462 14.70 -44.41 -8.30
C SER A 462 15.15 -43.07 -8.90
N ARG A 463 16.46 -42.89 -9.13
CA ARG A 463 17.01 -41.70 -9.81
C ARG A 463 16.68 -41.66 -11.29
N LEU A 464 16.50 -42.83 -11.91
CA LEU A 464 16.09 -42.96 -13.31
C LEU A 464 14.60 -42.69 -13.51
N LEU A 465 13.76 -43.06 -12.54
CA LEU A 465 12.30 -42.86 -12.60
C LEU A 465 11.85 -41.47 -12.11
N GLY A 466 12.65 -40.77 -11.30
CA GLY A 466 12.29 -39.46 -10.72
C GLY A 466 12.46 -38.24 -11.64
N TYR A 467 12.80 -38.42 -12.92
CA TYR A 467 13.10 -37.32 -13.84
C TYR A 467 11.87 -36.55 -14.36
N SER A 468 10.63 -36.97 -14.05
CA SER A 468 9.42 -36.39 -14.66
C SER A 468 8.57 -35.47 -13.77
N VAL A 469 8.91 -35.28 -12.49
CA VAL A 469 8.22 -34.30 -11.65
C VAL A 469 9.08 -33.05 -11.62
N ASN A 470 8.73 -32.08 -12.47
CA ASN A 470 9.23 -30.71 -12.31
C ASN A 470 8.97 -30.31 -10.87
N ALA A 471 10.04 -30.10 -10.10
CA ALA A 471 9.94 -29.48 -8.80
C ALA A 471 9.31 -28.10 -9.04
N ASP A 472 8.03 -27.95 -8.70
CA ASP A 472 7.38 -26.65 -8.70
C ASP A 472 8.25 -25.75 -7.83
N MET A 473 8.80 -24.72 -8.48
CA MET A 473 9.69 -23.72 -7.90
C MET A 473 9.13 -23.26 -6.57
N SER A 474 9.94 -23.30 -5.51
CA SER A 474 9.58 -22.76 -4.20
C SER A 474 9.03 -21.34 -4.36
N THR A 475 7.76 -21.13 -4.04
CA THR A 475 7.20 -19.79 -3.91
C THR A 475 7.57 -19.28 -2.52
N PRO A 476 8.37 -18.21 -2.41
CA PRO A 476 8.60 -17.56 -1.13
C PRO A 476 7.28 -16.90 -0.71
N LEU A 477 6.83 -17.27 0.48
CA LEU A 477 5.62 -16.73 1.11
C LEU A 477 6.03 -15.53 1.97
N ALA A 478 5.35 -14.41 1.80
CA ALA A 478 5.43 -13.29 2.73
C ALA A 478 4.27 -13.40 3.73
N VAL A 479 4.58 -13.64 4.99
CA VAL A 479 3.60 -13.67 6.07
C VAL A 479 3.56 -12.29 6.71
N VAL A 480 2.38 -11.69 6.77
CA VAL A 480 2.13 -10.36 7.32
C VAL A 480 0.97 -10.40 8.30
N GLY A 481 1.07 -9.64 9.39
CA GLY A 481 0.01 -9.50 10.40
C GLY A 481 -0.54 -8.08 10.45
N SER A 482 -1.79 -7.97 10.88
CA SER A 482 -2.46 -6.72 11.24
C SER A 482 -3.18 -6.90 12.57
N SER A 483 -2.81 -6.13 13.60
CA SER A 483 -3.50 -6.18 14.90
C SER A 483 -4.86 -5.53 14.84
N ARG A 484 -5.01 -4.42 14.10
CA ARG A 484 -6.28 -3.69 14.02
C ARG A 484 -7.42 -4.56 13.49
N SER A 485 -7.14 -5.42 12.51
CA SER A 485 -8.09 -6.40 11.99
C SER A 485 -7.93 -7.80 12.60
N GLN A 486 -6.97 -8.00 13.51
CA GLN A 486 -6.67 -9.28 14.17
C GLN A 486 -6.43 -10.44 13.19
N THR A 487 -5.72 -10.14 12.10
CA THR A 487 -5.52 -11.10 10.99
C THR A 487 -4.05 -11.34 10.67
N ILE A 488 -3.73 -12.57 10.25
CA ILE A 488 -2.46 -12.94 9.62
C ILE A 488 -2.73 -13.43 8.20
N HIS A 489 -1.91 -12.99 7.24
CA HIS A 489 -2.02 -13.38 5.83
C HIS A 489 -0.69 -13.95 5.34
N ALA A 490 -0.77 -14.95 4.46
CA ALA A 490 0.36 -15.32 3.61
C ALA A 490 0.10 -14.90 2.17
N LEU A 491 1.07 -14.16 1.62
CA LEU A 491 1.08 -13.65 0.26
C LEU A 491 2.11 -14.39 -0.57
N ASP A 492 1.79 -14.66 -1.83
CA ASP A 492 2.80 -15.00 -2.82
C ASP A 492 3.62 -13.75 -3.16
N ALA A 493 4.78 -13.62 -2.52
CA ALA A 493 5.64 -12.45 -2.68
C ALA A 493 6.28 -12.38 -4.07
N LYS A 494 6.41 -13.52 -4.75
CA LYS A 494 7.30 -13.70 -5.89
C LYS A 494 6.69 -13.32 -7.22
N ASP A 495 5.46 -13.74 -7.49
CA ASP A 495 4.88 -13.64 -8.84
C ASP A 495 3.58 -12.84 -8.88
N SER A 496 2.70 -12.96 -7.86
CA SER A 496 1.32 -12.46 -7.99
C SER A 496 0.80 -11.56 -6.88
N GLY A 497 1.42 -11.54 -5.69
CA GLY A 497 0.87 -10.83 -4.52
C GLY A 497 -0.48 -11.37 -4.06
N LYS A 498 -0.88 -12.56 -4.50
CA LYS A 498 -2.14 -13.19 -4.12
C LYS A 498 -2.07 -13.68 -2.68
N VAL A 499 -3.16 -13.47 -1.94
CA VAL A 499 -3.37 -14.09 -0.63
C VAL A 499 -3.58 -15.59 -0.87
N LEU A 500 -2.72 -16.41 -0.29
CA LEU A 500 -2.82 -17.87 -0.37
C LEU A 500 -3.69 -18.42 0.75
N TRP A 501 -3.52 -17.87 1.95
CA TRP A 501 -4.35 -18.17 3.11
C TRP A 501 -4.39 -16.96 4.04
N ARG A 502 -5.41 -16.96 4.89
CA ARG A 502 -5.72 -15.94 5.88
C ARG A 502 -6.14 -16.62 7.16
N TYR A 503 -5.73 -16.06 8.29
CA TYR A 503 -6.12 -16.46 9.63
C TYR A 503 -6.69 -15.23 10.35
N PHE A 504 -7.88 -15.35 10.94
CA PHE A 504 -8.49 -14.33 11.76
C PHE A 504 -8.61 -14.85 13.19
N PHE A 505 -8.34 -13.99 14.18
CA PHE A 505 -8.52 -14.32 15.59
C PHE A 505 -9.83 -13.69 16.10
N PRO A 506 -10.89 -14.49 16.38
CA PRO A 506 -12.23 -13.96 16.64
C PRO A 506 -12.57 -13.73 18.13
N PHE A 507 -11.69 -14.04 19.08
CA PHE A 507 -12.09 -14.23 20.49
C PHE A 507 -12.04 -12.98 21.36
N GLU A 508 -10.99 -12.18 21.24
CA GLU A 508 -10.76 -10.98 22.05
C GLU A 508 -9.85 -10.00 21.30
N GLU A 509 -9.89 -8.72 21.66
CA GLU A 509 -9.00 -7.72 21.06
C GLU A 509 -7.55 -8.01 21.45
N ILE A 510 -6.71 -8.11 20.41
CA ILE A 510 -5.29 -8.44 20.53
C ILE A 510 -4.41 -7.45 19.76
N GLU A 511 -3.19 -7.29 20.26
CA GLU A 511 -2.08 -6.64 19.58
C GLU A 511 -0.99 -7.68 19.30
N TRP A 512 -0.67 -7.92 18.03
CA TRP A 512 0.43 -8.80 17.65
C TRP A 512 1.77 -8.18 18.03
N GLU A 513 2.67 -8.99 18.58
CA GLU A 513 4.02 -8.55 18.94
C GLU A 513 5.07 -9.00 17.92
N THR A 514 5.06 -10.28 17.55
CA THR A 514 6.05 -10.85 16.63
C THR A 514 5.50 -12.10 15.95
N ILE A 515 5.97 -12.32 14.71
CA ILE A 515 5.82 -13.57 13.98
C ILE A 515 7.23 -14.08 13.70
N PHE A 516 7.47 -15.36 13.93
CA PHE A 516 8.76 -15.97 13.62
C PHE A 516 8.60 -17.43 13.18
N ILE A 517 9.62 -17.93 12.47
CA ILE A 517 9.65 -19.30 11.99
C ILE A 517 10.10 -20.21 13.13
N ALA A 518 9.29 -21.22 13.46
CA ALA A 518 9.64 -22.27 14.39
C ALA A 518 10.06 -23.55 13.63
N HIS A 519 11.15 -24.19 14.07
CA HIS A 519 11.64 -25.40 13.44
C HIS A 519 10.75 -26.61 13.78
N LEU A 520 10.37 -27.39 12.76
CA LEU A 520 9.67 -28.66 12.95
C LEU A 520 10.54 -29.67 13.70
N SER A 521 9.95 -30.27 14.74
CA SER A 521 10.30 -31.62 15.20
C SER A 521 10.07 -32.59 14.04
N GLY A 522 11.15 -33.11 13.46
CA GLY A 522 11.09 -34.10 12.40
C GLY A 522 10.48 -35.40 12.92
N ASN A 523 9.19 -35.63 12.66
CA ASN A 523 8.64 -36.98 12.71
C ASN A 523 7.36 -37.22 11.88
N GLU A 524 6.88 -36.25 11.10
CA GLU A 524 5.75 -36.48 10.18
C GLU A 524 6.15 -36.25 8.72
N THR A 525 5.52 -37.05 7.84
CA THR A 525 5.83 -37.26 6.42
C THR A 525 5.56 -36.05 5.52
N THR A 526 5.15 -34.91 6.09
CA THR A 526 4.98 -33.63 5.38
C THR A 526 5.84 -32.55 6.03
N PRO A 527 6.79 -31.94 5.30
CA PRO A 527 7.55 -30.80 5.81
C PRO A 527 6.67 -29.54 5.83
N SER A 528 5.88 -29.34 6.89
CA SER A 528 5.11 -28.13 7.16
C SER A 528 5.92 -27.13 8.01
N VAL A 529 6.46 -26.07 7.41
CA VAL A 529 7.15 -25.03 8.22
C VAL A 529 6.16 -24.47 9.26
N CYS A 530 6.54 -24.44 10.53
CA CYS A 530 5.69 -23.88 11.59
C CYS A 530 5.98 -22.39 11.76
N LEU A 531 4.93 -21.59 11.93
CA LEU A 531 4.98 -20.17 12.27
C LEU A 531 4.44 -20.00 13.67
N ASN A 532 5.20 -19.37 14.55
CA ASN A 532 4.70 -18.95 15.84
C ASN A 532 4.42 -17.44 15.79
N ALA A 533 3.22 -17.06 16.16
CA ALA A 533 2.80 -15.68 16.32
C ALA A 533 2.45 -15.43 17.79
N THR A 534 2.98 -14.36 18.36
CA THR A 534 2.65 -13.94 19.73
C THR A 534 1.82 -12.68 19.71
N ALA A 535 0.77 -12.65 20.54
CA ALA A 535 -0.13 -11.53 20.69
C ALA A 535 -0.38 -11.20 22.15
N ARG A 536 -0.70 -9.94 22.42
CA ARG A 536 -1.00 -9.40 23.74
C ARG A 536 -2.46 -8.98 23.79
N THR A 537 -3.17 -9.37 24.85
CA THR A 537 -4.55 -8.94 25.07
C THR A 537 -4.61 -7.60 25.80
N SER A 538 -5.79 -6.97 25.82
CA SER A 538 -6.05 -5.76 26.63
C SER A 538 -5.77 -5.97 28.14
N ASP A 539 -5.96 -7.19 28.64
CA ASP A 539 -5.62 -7.63 30.00
C ASP A 539 -4.11 -7.90 30.20
N ASN A 540 -3.27 -7.56 29.22
CA ASN A 540 -1.81 -7.78 29.22
C ASN A 540 -1.41 -9.27 29.35
N ARG A 541 -2.24 -10.20 28.83
CA ARG A 541 -1.92 -11.63 28.75
C ARG A 541 -1.26 -11.93 27.41
N LEU A 542 -0.29 -12.85 27.43
CA LEU A 542 0.43 -13.26 26.21
C LEU A 542 -0.15 -14.56 25.66
N ILE A 543 -0.55 -14.51 24.40
CA ILE A 543 -1.07 -15.61 23.61
C ILE A 543 -0.01 -16.00 22.59
N SER A 544 0.30 -17.29 22.49
CA SER A 544 1.14 -17.85 21.42
C SER A 544 0.31 -18.79 20.56
N ILE A 545 0.33 -18.56 19.25
CA ILE A 545 -0.40 -19.33 18.25
C ILE A 545 0.60 -19.94 17.28
N SER A 546 0.50 -21.25 17.07
CA SER A 546 1.31 -21.99 16.09
C SER A 546 0.47 -22.29 14.85
N LEU A 547 0.94 -21.86 13.69
CA LEU A 547 0.28 -22.01 12.38
C LEU A 547 1.17 -22.81 11.41
N ASP A 548 0.56 -23.61 10.53
CA ASP A 548 1.27 -24.17 9.38
C ASP A 548 1.49 -23.08 8.31
N ALA A 549 2.75 -22.79 7.96
CA ALA A 549 3.11 -21.75 7.01
C ALA A 549 2.51 -21.94 5.62
N ARG A 550 2.22 -23.19 5.20
CA ARG A 550 1.67 -23.46 3.87
C ARG A 550 0.16 -23.27 3.82
N THR A 551 -0.56 -23.66 4.87
CA THR A 551 -2.02 -23.72 4.86
C THR A 551 -2.69 -22.66 5.73
N GLY A 552 -1.95 -22.05 6.66
CA GLY A 552 -2.51 -21.16 7.68
C GLY A 552 -3.29 -21.88 8.77
N ARG A 553 -3.32 -23.22 8.75
CA ARG A 553 -4.06 -24.01 9.73
C ARG A 553 -3.43 -23.88 11.11
N GLU A 554 -4.25 -23.63 12.11
CA GLU A 554 -3.84 -23.65 13.51
C GLU A 554 -3.42 -25.06 13.94
N LEU A 555 -2.19 -25.17 14.46
CA LEU A 555 -1.57 -26.40 14.93
C LEU A 555 -1.69 -26.54 16.45
N ASP A 556 -1.37 -25.47 17.18
CA ASP A 556 -1.44 -25.43 18.64
C ASP A 556 -1.65 -23.98 19.13
N ARG A 557 -2.21 -23.84 20.34
CA ARG A 557 -2.45 -22.56 21.00
C ARG A 557 -2.08 -22.66 22.47
N HIS A 558 -1.26 -21.73 22.94
CA HIS A 558 -0.88 -21.63 24.34
C HIS A 558 -1.22 -20.24 24.90
N THR A 559 -2.01 -20.20 25.95
CA THR A 559 -2.30 -19.00 26.74
C THR A 559 -1.54 -19.08 28.06
N THR A 560 -0.68 -18.09 28.32
CA THR A 560 0.08 -18.03 29.57
C THR A 560 -0.43 -16.91 30.48
N ALA A 561 -0.46 -17.16 31.79
CA ALA A 561 -0.79 -16.18 32.82
C ALA A 561 0.23 -15.00 32.81
N PRO A 562 -0.06 -13.83 33.42
CA PRO A 562 0.67 -12.56 33.21
C PRO A 562 2.16 -12.52 33.60
N PHE A 563 2.78 -13.65 33.95
CA PHE A 563 4.24 -13.79 34.06
C PHE A 563 4.69 -15.20 33.67
N SER A 564 5.24 -15.34 32.46
CA SER A 564 6.41 -16.19 32.17
C SER A 564 6.71 -16.14 30.67
N SER A 565 7.85 -15.54 30.30
CA SER A 565 8.39 -15.50 28.94
C SER A 565 8.38 -16.89 28.28
N LEU A 566 7.68 -17.04 27.15
CA LEU A 566 7.70 -18.27 26.37
C LEU A 566 9.02 -18.33 25.57
N SER A 567 10.03 -19.00 26.15
CA SER A 567 11.30 -19.28 25.47
C SER A 567 11.10 -20.39 24.43
N THR A 568 11.29 -20.10 23.14
CA THR A 568 11.43 -21.15 22.12
C THR A 568 12.84 -21.71 22.14
N ARG A 569 12.98 -23.00 22.47
CA ARG A 569 14.26 -23.73 22.47
C ARG A 569 14.85 -23.81 21.06
N GLY A 570 15.89 -23.03 20.80
CA GLY A 570 16.89 -23.34 19.77
C GLY A 570 18.00 -24.20 20.36
N LEU A 571 18.26 -25.38 19.78
CA LEU A 571 19.41 -26.21 20.15
C LEU A 571 20.72 -25.48 19.83
N GLY A 572 21.51 -25.21 20.87
CA GLY A 572 22.92 -24.81 20.78
C GLY A 572 23.24 -23.56 21.62
N SER A 573 23.52 -23.74 22.92
CA SER A 573 23.98 -22.71 23.87
C SER A 573 23.25 -21.35 23.74
N GLY A 574 21.92 -21.38 23.94
CA GLY A 574 20.99 -20.33 23.50
C GLY A 574 20.65 -19.29 24.56
N CYS A 575 21.46 -18.23 24.65
CA CYS A 575 21.09 -16.98 25.30
C CYS A 575 20.72 -15.95 24.23
N GLU A 576 19.49 -15.45 24.23
CA GLU A 576 19.07 -14.34 23.36
C GLU A 576 19.39 -13.00 24.02
N ILE A 577 19.75 -11.98 23.23
CA ILE A 577 19.95 -10.62 23.73
C ILE A 577 18.84 -9.73 23.19
N LYS A 578 17.99 -9.23 24.08
CA LYS A 578 16.97 -8.23 23.76
C LYS A 578 17.48 -6.85 24.12
N ILE A 579 17.15 -5.87 23.29
CA ILE A 579 17.47 -4.48 23.55
C ILE A 579 16.18 -3.75 23.83
N GLU A 580 16.10 -3.15 25.01
CA GLU A 580 14.97 -2.32 25.41
C GLU A 580 15.43 -0.87 25.50
N ALA A 581 14.65 0.04 24.95
CA ALA A 581 14.96 1.45 24.93
C ALA A 581 13.76 2.24 25.44
N GLY A 582 13.98 3.13 26.40
CA GLY A 582 12.94 3.95 27.04
C GLY A 582 13.55 5.04 27.94
N ASP A 583 12.88 6.18 28.05
CA ASP A 583 13.20 7.26 29.00
C ASP A 583 14.68 7.68 29.10
N GLY A 584 15.34 7.84 27.94
CA GLY A 584 16.75 8.27 27.89
C GLY A 584 17.76 7.17 28.24
N LEU A 585 17.33 5.91 28.28
CA LEU A 585 18.16 4.75 28.56
C LEU A 585 18.00 3.69 27.46
N VAL A 586 19.11 3.00 27.16
CA VAL A 586 19.12 1.78 26.34
C VAL A 586 19.70 0.66 27.19
N GLU A 587 18.97 -0.45 27.30
CA GLU A 587 19.32 -1.59 28.13
C GLU A 587 19.50 -2.85 27.28
N GLY A 588 20.56 -3.59 27.55
CA GLY A 588 20.78 -4.93 27.00
C GLY A 588 20.39 -6.00 28.01
N TRP A 589 19.47 -6.86 27.64
CA TRP A 589 18.95 -7.94 28.48
C TRP A 589 19.30 -9.29 27.88
N SER A 590 19.83 -10.19 28.70
CA SER A 590 20.09 -11.58 28.34
C SER A 590 18.93 -12.47 28.79
N PHE A 591 18.48 -13.33 27.87
CA PHE A 591 17.46 -14.33 28.10
C PHE A 591 18.10 -15.71 27.93
N CYS A 592 18.52 -16.32 29.04
CA CYS A 592 19.11 -17.65 29.08
C CYS A 592 18.23 -18.58 29.91
N ASP A 593 17.80 -19.73 29.38
CA ASP A 593 17.17 -20.81 30.16
C ASP A 593 16.13 -20.37 31.21
N ARG A 594 15.30 -19.35 30.87
CA ARG A 594 14.24 -18.71 31.69
C ARG A 594 14.68 -17.69 32.75
N GLU A 595 15.98 -17.40 32.85
CA GLU A 595 16.46 -16.25 33.64
C GLU A 595 16.66 -15.04 32.73
N VAL A 596 16.00 -13.95 33.11
CA VAL A 596 16.20 -12.62 32.50
C VAL A 596 17.25 -11.90 33.32
N ARG A 597 18.37 -11.54 32.69
CA ARG A 597 19.47 -10.83 33.35
C ARG A 597 19.80 -9.55 32.59
N LEU A 598 19.81 -8.42 33.29
CA LEU A 598 20.32 -7.17 32.75
C LEU A 598 21.85 -7.30 32.55
N LEU A 599 22.34 -7.07 31.34
CA LEU A 599 23.77 -7.12 31.01
C LEU A 599 24.43 -5.75 31.17
N TRP A 600 23.85 -4.71 30.58
CA TRP A 600 24.43 -3.38 30.52
C TRP A 600 23.34 -2.31 30.37
N ARG A 601 23.70 -1.07 30.74
CA ARG A 601 22.88 0.12 30.56
C ARG A 601 23.70 1.21 29.89
N PHE A 602 23.15 1.80 28.84
CA PHE A 602 23.72 2.94 28.15
C PHE A 602 22.83 4.16 28.41
N LYS A 603 23.43 5.21 29.00
CA LYS A 603 22.72 6.44 29.33
C LYS A 603 22.89 7.45 28.19
N LEU A 604 21.77 7.94 27.65
CA LEU A 604 21.76 8.97 26.62
C LEU A 604 22.02 10.35 27.22
N PRO A 605 22.43 11.33 26.39
CA PRO A 605 22.51 12.72 26.82
C PRO A 605 21.16 13.20 27.37
N GLY A 606 21.18 14.04 28.40
CA GLY A 606 19.97 14.46 29.11
C GLY A 606 18.91 15.07 28.18
N GLY A 607 17.64 14.71 28.38
CA GLY A 607 16.53 15.22 27.58
C GLY A 607 16.39 14.62 26.17
N HIS A 608 17.15 13.56 25.85
CA HIS A 608 16.96 12.79 24.63
C HIS A 608 16.02 11.60 24.85
N THR A 609 15.08 11.40 23.93
CA THR A 609 14.18 10.25 23.87
C THR A 609 14.56 9.38 22.67
N VAL A 610 14.52 8.05 22.83
CA VAL A 610 14.84 7.13 21.73
C VAL A 610 13.69 7.11 20.74
N VAL A 611 14.00 7.33 19.46
CA VAL A 611 13.01 7.32 18.37
C VAL A 611 13.08 6.01 17.60
N ARG A 612 14.29 5.47 17.39
CA ARG A 612 14.45 4.26 16.58
C ARG A 612 15.68 3.45 16.98
N VAL A 613 15.52 2.12 16.98
CA VAL A 613 16.58 1.14 17.19
C VAL A 613 16.58 0.16 16.02
N VAL A 614 17.74 -0.10 15.41
CA VAL A 614 17.90 -1.04 14.30
C VAL A 614 19.08 -1.97 14.61
N GLY A 615 18.79 -3.27 14.76
CA GLY A 615 19.81 -4.31 14.90
C GLY A 615 20.38 -4.76 13.55
N ASN A 616 21.60 -5.26 13.56
CA ASN A 616 22.23 -5.86 12.38
C ASN A 616 21.82 -7.33 12.23
N MET A 617 21.17 -7.67 11.14
CA MET A 617 21.00 -9.07 10.74
C MET A 617 22.10 -9.39 9.73
N LEU A 618 23.23 -9.90 10.21
CA LEU A 618 24.31 -10.30 9.30
C LEU A 618 23.87 -11.49 8.46
N ASP A 619 23.81 -11.26 7.16
CA ASP A 619 23.63 -12.27 6.14
C ASP A 619 24.98 -12.89 5.75
N THR A 620 24.95 -13.82 4.80
CA THR A 620 26.14 -14.32 4.13
C THR A 620 26.89 -13.17 3.44
N VAL A 621 28.07 -12.84 3.96
CA VAL A 621 28.95 -11.82 3.38
C VAL A 621 29.97 -12.47 2.45
N ALA A 622 29.94 -12.12 1.15
CA ALA A 622 30.85 -12.71 0.15
C ALA A 622 32.33 -12.37 0.39
N SER A 623 32.62 -11.13 0.84
CA SER A 623 34.00 -10.67 1.07
C SER A 623 34.15 -9.94 2.41
N PRO A 624 35.05 -10.41 3.30
CA PRO A 624 35.31 -9.78 4.60
C PRO A 624 36.12 -8.49 4.49
N GLY A 625 36.73 -8.21 3.34
CA GLY A 625 37.51 -7.00 3.09
C GLY A 625 37.25 -6.40 1.70
N ARG A 626 37.68 -5.16 1.50
CA ARG A 626 37.67 -4.47 0.21
C ARG A 626 39.10 -4.23 -0.23
N VAL A 627 39.43 -4.61 -1.46
CA VAL A 627 40.76 -4.34 -2.05
C VAL A 627 40.81 -2.88 -2.49
N LEU A 628 41.86 -2.17 -2.07
CA LEU A 628 42.13 -0.78 -2.42
C LEU A 628 42.97 -0.68 -3.71
N GLY A 629 43.06 0.51 -4.30
CA GLY A 629 43.83 0.75 -5.53
C GLY A 629 45.33 0.42 -5.40
N ASP A 630 45.88 0.54 -4.19
CA ASP A 630 47.25 0.15 -3.87
C ASP A 630 47.44 -1.36 -3.65
N ARG A 631 46.40 -2.17 -3.90
CA ARG A 631 46.30 -3.62 -3.65
C ARG A 631 46.32 -4.01 -2.17
N SER A 632 46.28 -3.06 -1.25
CA SER A 632 46.05 -3.35 0.16
C SER A 632 44.58 -3.75 0.39
N THR A 633 44.28 -4.36 1.54
CA THR A 633 42.92 -4.79 1.86
C THR A 633 42.42 -4.05 3.10
N LEU A 634 41.31 -3.32 2.93
CA LEU A 634 40.59 -2.68 4.01
C LEU A 634 39.55 -3.66 4.57
N LEU A 635 39.74 -4.07 5.82
CA LEU A 635 38.91 -5.10 6.46
C LEU A 635 37.62 -4.49 7.02
N LYS A 636 36.48 -5.10 6.69
CA LYS A 636 35.17 -4.65 7.18
C LYS A 636 35.00 -5.04 8.64
N TYR A 637 34.35 -4.18 9.42
CA TYR A 637 33.91 -4.54 10.76
C TYR A 637 32.55 -5.27 10.67
N LEU A 638 32.57 -6.60 10.80
CA LEU A 638 31.40 -7.46 10.70
C LEU A 638 31.09 -8.03 12.09
N ASN A 639 30.10 -7.45 12.77
CA ASN A 639 29.63 -7.91 14.07
C ASN A 639 28.09 -8.12 14.05
N HIS A 640 27.65 -9.31 14.47
CA HIS A 640 26.24 -9.71 14.56
C HIS A 640 25.48 -8.87 15.60
N GLY A 641 26.19 -8.37 16.63
CA GLY A 641 25.62 -7.56 17.69
C GLY A 641 25.59 -6.06 17.41
N MET A 642 25.84 -5.57 16.19
CA MET A 642 25.78 -4.12 15.95
C MET A 642 24.35 -3.59 16.00
N VAL A 643 24.16 -2.50 16.74
CA VAL A 643 22.85 -1.87 16.94
C VAL A 643 22.99 -0.39 16.72
N ALA A 644 22.22 0.16 15.79
CA ALA A 644 22.10 1.59 15.58
C ALA A 644 20.92 2.14 16.40
N VAL A 645 21.16 3.20 17.15
CA VAL A 645 20.18 3.92 17.97
C VAL A 645 20.14 5.38 17.53
N ALA A 646 18.94 5.91 17.28
CA ALA A 646 18.74 7.34 17.11
C ALA A 646 17.83 7.88 18.22
N ALA A 647 18.27 8.96 18.84
CA ALA A 647 17.55 9.66 19.90
C ALA A 647 17.42 11.15 19.58
N ILE A 648 16.28 11.76 19.89
CA ILE A 648 16.00 13.17 19.65
C ILE A 648 15.78 13.88 20.98
N SER A 649 16.24 15.13 21.09
CA SER A 649 15.83 16.04 22.15
C SER A 649 14.98 17.18 21.58
N GLU A 650 13.71 17.21 21.97
CA GLU A 650 12.76 18.24 21.52
C GLU A 650 13.09 19.64 22.06
N SER A 651 13.64 19.73 23.27
CA SER A 651 13.98 21.01 23.89
C SER A 651 15.18 21.70 23.24
N THR A 652 16.06 20.94 22.61
CA THR A 652 17.31 21.44 22.01
C THR A 652 17.37 21.29 20.49
N SER A 653 16.35 20.66 19.88
CA SER A 653 16.32 20.29 18.46
C SER A 653 17.57 19.52 18.00
N GLN A 654 18.07 18.64 18.87
CA GLN A 654 19.27 17.82 18.62
C GLN A 654 18.91 16.37 18.32
N LEU A 655 19.68 15.73 17.45
CA LEU A 655 19.63 14.29 17.18
C LEU A 655 20.97 13.67 17.54
N THR A 656 20.94 12.66 18.40
CA THR A 656 22.09 11.84 18.74
C THR A 656 21.97 10.49 18.03
N PHE A 657 22.95 10.17 17.18
CA PHE A 657 23.06 8.89 16.48
C PHE A 657 24.21 8.06 17.06
N ILE A 658 23.92 6.85 17.52
CA ILE A 658 24.87 6.00 18.24
C ILE A 658 24.86 4.60 17.63
N ILE A 659 26.04 3.99 17.51
CA ILE A 659 26.19 2.57 17.20
C ILE A 659 26.75 1.87 18.44
N LEU A 660 25.98 0.93 18.98
CA LEU A 660 26.32 0.11 20.14
C LEU A 660 26.62 -1.33 19.72
N ASP A 661 27.38 -2.04 20.56
CA ASP A 661 27.48 -3.50 20.52
C ASP A 661 26.50 -4.10 21.53
N ALA A 662 25.55 -4.91 21.03
CA ALA A 662 24.49 -5.57 21.80
C ALA A 662 25.02 -6.46 22.92
N ALA A 663 26.21 -7.05 22.76
CA ALA A 663 26.73 -8.01 23.72
C ALA A 663 27.23 -7.36 25.02
N ASN A 664 27.82 -6.17 24.92
CA ASN A 664 28.54 -5.51 26.02
C ASN A 664 28.13 -4.05 26.27
N GLY A 665 27.33 -3.44 25.38
CA GLY A 665 26.88 -2.06 25.49
C GLY A 665 27.94 -1.02 25.13
N HIS A 666 29.07 -1.42 24.54
CA HIS A 666 30.11 -0.47 24.14
C HIS A 666 29.65 0.40 22.97
N CYS A 667 29.92 1.70 23.08
CA CYS A 667 29.70 2.66 22.01
C CYS A 667 30.83 2.57 20.99
N LEU A 668 30.49 2.12 19.78
CA LEU A 668 31.40 2.02 18.63
C LEU A 668 31.52 3.38 17.91
N HIS A 669 30.44 4.14 17.86
CA HIS A 669 30.38 5.43 17.18
C HIS A 669 29.25 6.30 17.74
N GLU A 670 29.51 7.59 17.93
CA GLU A 670 28.53 8.57 18.41
C GLU A 670 28.67 9.86 17.60
N VAL A 671 27.55 10.42 17.15
CA VAL A 671 27.48 11.70 16.44
C VAL A 671 26.27 12.49 16.92
N LEU A 672 26.50 13.74 17.30
CA LEU A 672 25.48 14.73 17.60
C LEU A 672 25.21 15.58 16.35
N HIS A 673 23.94 15.82 16.03
CA HIS A 673 23.52 16.74 14.98
C HIS A 673 22.61 17.82 15.57
N ASP A 674 22.91 19.08 15.27
CA ASP A 674 22.14 20.24 15.72
C ASP A 674 21.14 20.73 14.65
N GLY A 675 20.06 21.38 15.10
CA GLY A 675 19.09 22.06 14.24
C GLY A 675 18.27 21.10 13.38
N ILE A 676 17.63 20.11 14.02
CA ILE A 676 16.84 19.06 13.36
C ILE A 676 15.37 19.20 13.70
N ARG A 677 14.51 18.96 12.70
CA ARG A 677 13.06 18.87 12.92
C ARG A 677 12.73 17.59 13.66
N THR A 678 12.19 17.75 14.85
CA THR A 678 11.85 16.67 15.77
C THR A 678 10.53 15.96 15.42
N SER A 679 9.69 16.56 14.57
CA SER A 679 8.37 16.04 14.17
C SER A 679 8.41 14.94 13.09
N ASN A 680 9.58 14.58 12.55
CA ASN A 680 9.70 13.65 11.43
C ASN A 680 10.30 12.30 11.85
N GLU A 681 9.76 11.24 11.27
CA GLU A 681 10.30 9.89 11.42
C GLU A 681 11.73 9.78 10.86
N ILE A 682 12.69 9.36 11.70
CA ILE A 682 14.07 9.10 11.29
C ILE A 682 14.13 7.72 10.62
N SER A 683 14.67 7.67 9.40
CA SER A 683 14.91 6.41 8.70
C SER A 683 16.34 5.93 8.94
N ILE A 684 16.51 4.67 9.35
CA ILE A 684 17.81 4.03 9.61
C ILE A 684 17.79 2.66 8.95
N SER A 685 18.85 2.34 8.22
CA SER A 685 19.10 1.02 7.65
C SER A 685 20.53 0.60 7.94
N LEU A 686 20.70 -0.57 8.54
CA LEU A 686 21.98 -1.16 8.92
C LEU A 686 22.08 -2.54 8.28
N ARG A 687 23.19 -2.81 7.57
CA ARG A 687 23.50 -4.14 7.03
C ARG A 687 25.00 -4.31 6.85
N ASP A 688 25.50 -5.51 7.16
CA ASP A 688 26.93 -5.84 7.13
C ASP A 688 27.75 -4.91 8.01
N ASN A 689 28.47 -3.96 7.40
CA ASN A 689 29.29 -2.93 8.01
C ASN A 689 28.85 -1.51 7.60
N TRP A 690 27.72 -1.40 6.91
CA TRP A 690 27.25 -0.17 6.28
C TRP A 690 25.95 0.31 6.92
N VAL A 691 25.95 1.57 7.31
CA VAL A 691 24.84 2.25 7.95
C VAL A 691 24.44 3.43 7.08
N VAL A 692 23.14 3.56 6.81
CA VAL A 692 22.60 4.76 6.16
C VAL A 692 21.39 5.25 6.94
N TYR A 693 21.34 6.54 7.21
CA TYR A 693 20.18 7.16 7.85
C TYR A 693 19.88 8.54 7.25
N THR A 694 18.64 9.00 7.42
CA THR A 694 18.20 10.30 6.91
C THR A 694 17.77 11.23 8.02
N ILE A 695 18.11 12.51 7.89
CA ILE A 695 17.80 13.58 8.85
C ILE A 695 17.18 14.78 8.11
N HIS A 696 16.29 15.50 8.81
CA HIS A 696 15.58 16.67 8.28
C HIS A 696 15.99 17.91 9.08
N ALA A 697 16.49 18.95 8.41
CA ALA A 697 16.97 20.17 9.06
C ALA A 697 15.83 21.12 9.44
N GLU A 698 15.99 21.80 10.59
CA GLU A 698 15.09 22.86 11.08
C GLU A 698 15.35 24.18 10.33
N GLY A 699 14.30 24.97 10.06
CA GLY A 699 14.43 26.32 9.48
C GLY A 699 14.41 26.45 7.95
N ASP A 700 14.58 25.38 7.16
CA ASP A 700 14.38 25.44 5.69
C ASP A 700 12.92 25.09 5.34
N PRO A 701 12.07 26.05 4.91
CA PRO A 701 10.63 25.82 4.74
C PRO A 701 10.28 24.88 3.57
N SER A 702 11.24 24.44 2.75
CA SER A 702 10.99 23.41 1.74
C SER A 702 12.30 22.79 1.20
N THR A 703 12.32 21.47 1.02
CA THR A 703 12.97 20.71 -0.08
C THR A 703 14.13 19.74 0.19
N PHE A 704 14.97 19.86 1.23
CA PHE A 704 16.17 19.00 1.32
C PHE A 704 16.20 18.01 2.49
N THR A 705 16.31 16.72 2.18
CA THR A 705 16.64 15.66 3.14
C THR A 705 18.13 15.38 3.11
N ARG A 706 18.77 15.32 4.29
CA ARG A 706 20.18 14.94 4.42
C ARG A 706 20.28 13.43 4.59
N VAL A 707 21.05 12.78 3.73
CA VAL A 707 21.36 11.34 3.79
C VAL A 707 22.76 11.16 4.33
N ARG A 708 22.93 10.48 5.46
CA ARG A 708 24.22 10.16 6.07
C ARG A 708 24.57 8.71 5.77
N SER A 709 25.79 8.48 5.28
CA SER A 709 26.32 7.15 4.99
C SER A 709 27.58 6.91 5.83
N LEU A 710 27.65 5.78 6.51
CA LEU A 710 28.76 5.41 7.38
C LEU A 710 29.18 3.97 7.14
N GLU A 711 30.48 3.72 7.11
CA GLU A 711 31.06 2.38 7.02
C GLU A 711 32.08 2.16 8.12
N LEU A 712 32.00 0.99 8.77
CA LEU A 712 32.91 0.59 9.84
C LEU A 712 33.97 -0.39 9.30
N PHE A 713 35.23 -0.14 9.66
CA PHE A 713 36.39 -0.94 9.24
C PHE A 713 37.30 -1.25 10.43
N HIS A 714 38.06 -2.34 10.32
CA HIS A 714 39.17 -2.63 11.22
C HIS A 714 40.44 -1.89 10.76
N GLN A 715 41.14 -1.27 11.72
CA GLN A 715 42.44 -0.62 11.53
C GLN A 715 43.62 -1.62 11.59
N THR A 716 43.38 -2.88 11.92
CA THR A 716 44.43 -3.89 12.02
C THR A 716 44.92 -4.33 10.63
N SER A 717 46.24 -4.41 10.43
CA SER A 717 46.83 -4.99 9.22
C SER A 717 46.38 -6.45 9.01
N SER A 718 46.22 -6.86 7.75
CA SER A 718 45.81 -8.22 7.31
C SER A 718 46.49 -9.38 8.06
N LEU A 719 47.75 -9.21 8.46
CA LEU A 719 48.56 -10.19 9.20
C LEU A 719 47.99 -10.61 10.57
N ALA A 720 47.16 -9.80 11.22
CA ALA A 720 46.61 -10.14 12.54
C ALA A 720 45.45 -11.16 12.48
N ILE A 721 44.77 -11.27 11.33
CA ILE A 721 43.65 -12.21 11.11
C ILE A 721 44.17 -13.59 10.68
N GLU A 722 45.30 -13.66 9.97
CA GLU A 722 45.96 -14.92 9.59
C GLU A 722 46.39 -15.77 10.80
N ALA A 723 46.54 -15.14 11.98
CA ALA A 723 46.88 -15.83 13.23
C ALA A 723 45.70 -16.57 13.91
N GLY A 724 44.56 -16.76 13.23
CA GLY A 724 43.46 -17.62 13.71
C GLY A 724 42.72 -17.11 14.94
N LYS A 725 42.87 -15.83 15.31
CA LYS A 725 42.10 -15.22 16.40
C LYS A 725 40.67 -14.99 15.94
N SER A 726 39.73 -15.72 16.54
CA SER A 726 38.29 -15.45 16.43
C SER A 726 38.05 -13.98 16.78
N LEU A 727 37.45 -13.22 15.86
CA LEU A 727 36.98 -11.85 16.10
C LEU A 727 35.73 -11.94 17.01
N SER A 728 35.91 -12.34 18.27
CA SER A 728 34.80 -12.53 19.20
C SER A 728 34.24 -11.19 19.65
N SER A 729 32.94 -10.98 19.46
CA SER A 729 32.16 -9.81 19.88
C SER A 729 32.20 -9.53 21.39
N LEU A 730 32.67 -10.49 22.20
CA LEU A 730 32.73 -10.34 23.65
C LEU A 730 33.77 -9.31 24.09
N TRP A 731 34.85 -9.09 23.33
CA TRP A 731 35.90 -8.11 23.64
C TRP A 731 36.45 -7.44 22.38
N PRO A 732 35.70 -6.52 21.72
CA PRO A 732 36.21 -5.75 20.60
C PRO A 732 37.27 -4.75 21.07
N ASP A 733 38.42 -4.72 20.40
CA ASP A 733 39.43 -3.67 20.63
C ASP A 733 38.99 -2.38 19.92
N LEU A 734 38.26 -1.52 20.65
CA LEU A 734 37.67 -0.29 20.12
C LEU A 734 38.69 0.66 19.48
N ALA A 735 39.95 0.64 19.94
CA ALA A 735 41.04 1.45 19.38
C ALA A 735 41.39 1.07 17.93
N LYS A 736 40.92 -0.10 17.47
CA LYS A 736 41.16 -0.63 16.12
C LYS A 736 39.95 -0.52 15.20
N ILE A 737 38.95 0.28 15.54
CA ILE A 737 37.79 0.52 14.66
C ILE A 737 37.91 1.92 14.05
N SER A 738 37.83 2.00 12.72
CA SER A 738 37.74 3.26 11.98
C SER A 738 36.36 3.38 11.36
N VAL A 739 35.75 4.56 11.48
CA VAL A 739 34.46 4.88 10.85
C VAL A 739 34.72 5.89 9.75
N SER A 740 34.31 5.55 8.53
CA SER A 740 34.27 6.49 7.40
C SER A 740 32.84 7.01 7.27
N SER A 741 32.66 8.32 7.19
CA SER A 741 31.33 8.95 7.16
C SER A 741 31.25 10.13 6.21
N THR A 742 30.16 10.23 5.43
CA THR A 742 29.84 11.40 4.61
C THR A 742 28.35 11.74 4.66
N SER A 743 28.01 12.95 4.23
CA SER A 743 26.64 13.42 4.03
C SER A 743 26.34 13.70 2.57
N PHE A 744 25.10 13.46 2.16
CA PHE A 744 24.54 13.82 0.88
C PHE A 744 23.22 14.58 1.09
N LEU A 745 22.78 15.32 0.08
CA LEU A 745 21.56 16.09 0.03
C LEU A 745 20.65 15.50 -1.04
N SER A 746 19.37 15.37 -0.75
CA SER A 746 18.33 14.97 -1.69
C SER A 746 17.19 15.99 -1.70
N THR A 747 16.69 16.32 -2.89
CA THR A 747 15.55 17.21 -3.13
C THR A 747 14.18 16.57 -2.91
N ASP A 748 14.16 15.23 -2.75
CA ASP A 748 12.95 14.44 -2.99
C ASP A 748 12.32 13.87 -1.71
N GLY A 749 12.82 14.26 -0.54
CA GLY A 749 12.26 13.78 0.73
C GLY A 749 12.59 12.30 1.01
N LEU A 750 13.74 11.80 0.55
CA LEU A 750 14.08 10.37 0.61
C LEU A 750 14.01 9.79 2.03
N LYS A 751 13.25 8.70 2.19
CA LYS A 751 13.22 7.87 3.41
C LYS A 751 13.86 6.53 3.09
N ILE A 752 14.95 6.15 3.76
CA ILE A 752 15.65 4.88 3.49
C ILE A 752 15.06 3.80 4.39
N ARG A 753 14.29 2.89 3.80
CA ARG A 753 13.52 1.88 4.54
C ARG A 753 14.14 0.49 4.51
N GLY A 754 15.00 0.19 3.54
CA GLY A 754 15.65 -1.09 3.46
C GLY A 754 16.84 -1.12 2.51
N LEU A 755 17.63 -2.19 2.60
CA LEU A 755 18.78 -2.48 1.72
C LEU A 755 18.51 -3.81 1.03
N THR A 756 18.92 -3.96 -0.23
CA THR A 756 18.73 -5.21 -1.00
C THR A 756 19.46 -6.40 -0.39
N ARG A 757 18.88 -7.60 -0.53
CA ARG A 757 19.42 -8.86 -0.02
C ARG A 757 19.56 -9.88 -1.14
N THR A 758 20.68 -10.59 -1.18
CA THR A 758 20.90 -11.75 -2.05
C THR A 758 21.48 -12.91 -1.25
N ARG A 759 21.55 -14.10 -1.88
CA ARG A 759 21.81 -15.36 -1.20
C ARG A 759 23.25 -15.48 -0.71
N LEU A 760 24.20 -14.92 -1.45
CA LEU A 760 25.63 -15.00 -1.17
C LEU A 760 26.26 -13.62 -0.90
N GLY A 761 25.52 -12.53 -1.08
CA GLY A 761 26.02 -11.17 -0.89
C GLY A 761 27.12 -10.77 -1.90
N ILE A 762 27.08 -11.34 -3.11
CA ILE A 762 28.07 -11.07 -4.17
C ILE A 762 27.68 -9.83 -4.99
N THR A 763 26.38 -9.67 -5.25
CA THR A 763 25.87 -8.52 -6.00
C THR A 763 26.06 -7.21 -5.23
N SER A 764 26.00 -6.07 -5.93
CA SER A 764 26.08 -4.77 -5.27
C SER A 764 24.81 -4.48 -4.47
N TYR A 765 24.95 -3.80 -3.33
CA TYR A 765 23.79 -3.36 -2.56
C TYR A 765 23.15 -2.11 -3.19
N SER A 766 21.84 -2.01 -3.08
CA SER A 766 21.07 -0.78 -3.34
C SER A 766 20.22 -0.43 -2.12
N ALA A 767 20.09 0.87 -1.84
CA ALA A 767 19.21 1.40 -0.82
C ALA A 767 17.81 1.63 -1.42
N ILE A 768 16.79 1.06 -0.79
CA ILE A 768 15.41 1.16 -1.25
C ILE A 768 14.73 2.28 -0.47
N CYS A 769 14.22 3.25 -1.22
CA CYS A 769 13.70 4.49 -0.67
C CYS A 769 12.31 4.76 -1.24
N PRO A 770 11.24 4.76 -0.42
CA PRO A 770 10.05 5.51 -0.79
C PRO A 770 10.35 7.01 -0.85
N CYS A 771 9.74 7.65 -1.83
CA CYS A 771 9.95 9.04 -2.16
C CYS A 771 8.60 9.76 -2.18
N ASP A 772 8.50 10.86 -1.44
CA ASP A 772 7.24 11.61 -1.30
C ASP A 772 7.09 12.66 -2.41
N ARG A 773 8.08 12.81 -3.30
CA ARG A 773 8.11 13.80 -4.39
C ARG A 773 8.49 13.18 -5.74
N PHE A 774 7.89 13.66 -6.81
CA PHE A 774 8.13 13.19 -8.17
C PHE A 774 9.56 13.46 -8.66
N ILE A 775 10.17 12.46 -9.29
CA ILE A 775 11.42 12.59 -10.06
C ILE A 775 11.10 13.13 -11.45
N SER A 776 11.58 14.34 -11.78
CA SER A 776 11.43 14.89 -13.13
C SER A 776 12.07 13.98 -14.18
N ILE A 777 11.33 13.70 -15.25
CA ILE A 777 11.87 13.01 -16.43
C ILE A 777 12.44 14.08 -17.35
N ASP A 778 13.75 14.28 -17.31
CA ASP A 778 14.44 15.05 -18.33
C ASP A 778 14.70 14.14 -19.54
N LEU A 779 13.96 14.36 -20.62
CA LEU A 779 14.19 13.74 -21.92
C LEU A 779 15.40 14.42 -22.58
N GLU A 780 16.61 14.07 -22.18
CA GLU A 780 17.81 14.41 -22.94
C GLU A 780 17.90 13.49 -24.18
N ASN A 781 17.34 13.94 -25.30
CA ASN A 781 17.68 13.36 -26.60
C ASN A 781 18.88 14.11 -27.20
N SER A 782 19.87 13.30 -27.55
CA SER A 782 21.09 13.67 -28.27
C SER A 782 20.84 14.66 -29.41
N ALA A 783 21.64 15.74 -29.42
CA ALA A 783 21.95 16.66 -30.52
C ALA A 783 20.80 17.06 -31.48
N HIS A 784 20.40 18.33 -31.38
CA HIS A 784 19.54 19.10 -32.31
C HIS A 784 18.02 19.01 -32.08
N THR A 785 17.48 19.81 -31.15
CA THR A 785 16.25 20.64 -31.34
C THR A 785 15.95 21.50 -30.11
N TRP A 786 15.52 22.74 -30.33
CA TRP A 786 15.39 23.83 -29.34
C TRP A 786 14.01 23.90 -28.65
N LEU A 787 13.45 22.78 -28.19
CA LEU A 787 12.21 22.81 -27.40
C LEU A 787 12.29 21.78 -26.27
N SER A 788 13.00 22.14 -25.20
CA SER A 788 12.92 21.48 -23.89
C SER A 788 11.61 21.89 -23.21
N CYS A 789 10.53 21.15 -23.46
CA CYS A 789 9.30 21.25 -22.67
C CYS A 789 9.44 20.38 -21.42
N THR A 790 10.01 20.94 -20.35
CA THR A 790 9.97 20.34 -19.02
C THR A 790 8.59 20.57 -18.42
N VAL A 791 7.69 19.59 -18.52
CA VAL A 791 6.41 19.62 -17.79
C VAL A 791 6.65 19.01 -16.41
N ALA A 792 7.00 19.87 -15.44
CA ALA A 792 7.08 19.48 -14.04
C ALA A 792 5.72 19.71 -13.37
N VAL A 793 4.91 18.66 -13.25
CA VAL A 793 3.77 18.66 -12.32
C VAL A 793 4.26 18.07 -11.01
N ALA A 794 4.53 18.93 -10.03
CA ALA A 794 4.85 18.49 -8.67
C ALA A 794 3.56 17.97 -8.01
N ASN A 795 3.37 16.66 -7.99
CA ASN A 795 2.45 16.03 -7.06
C ASN A 795 3.24 15.04 -6.17
N SER A 796 2.72 14.78 -4.98
CA SER A 796 3.27 13.84 -3.99
C SER A 796 3.11 12.38 -4.42
N MET A 797 3.76 12.00 -5.54
CA MET A 797 3.75 10.62 -6.03
C MET A 797 4.64 9.79 -5.11
N SER A 798 4.04 9.04 -4.18
CA SER A 798 4.73 8.04 -3.35
C SER A 798 5.33 6.93 -4.22
N GLN A 799 6.58 7.12 -4.67
CA GLN A 799 7.30 6.20 -5.57
C GLN A 799 8.34 5.38 -4.82
N VAL A 800 8.65 4.18 -5.31
CA VAL A 800 9.73 3.35 -4.75
C VAL A 800 10.96 3.44 -5.65
N ILE A 801 12.10 3.87 -5.08
CA ILE A 801 13.37 4.06 -5.80
C ILE A 801 14.43 3.11 -5.23
N ALA A 802 15.28 2.57 -6.09
CA ALA A 802 16.50 1.86 -5.70
C ALA A 802 17.75 2.68 -6.00
N LEU A 803 18.31 3.31 -4.96
CA LEU A 803 19.54 4.10 -5.04
C LEU A 803 20.77 3.18 -4.97
N PRO A 804 21.64 3.15 -6.00
CA PRO A 804 22.82 2.27 -5.98
C PRO A 804 23.82 2.68 -4.90
N ARG A 805 24.38 1.71 -4.16
CA ARG A 805 25.38 1.98 -3.10
C ARG A 805 26.56 2.83 -3.56
N ARG A 806 26.97 2.75 -4.83
CA ARG A 806 28.10 3.53 -5.37
C ARG A 806 27.93 5.04 -5.21
N TYR A 807 26.69 5.54 -5.23
CA TYR A 807 26.40 6.96 -5.00
C TYR A 807 26.39 7.32 -3.50
N LEU A 808 26.29 6.34 -2.62
CA LEU A 808 26.32 6.52 -1.17
C LEU A 808 27.63 6.06 -0.53
N ASP A 809 28.70 5.82 -1.30
CA ASP A 809 29.99 5.39 -0.74
C ASP A 809 30.61 6.55 0.07
N PRO A 810 30.95 6.36 1.37
CA PRO A 810 31.51 7.42 2.20
C PRO A 810 32.96 7.75 1.85
N ARG A 811 33.62 6.98 0.98
CA ARG A 811 35.01 7.23 0.57
C ARG A 811 35.11 8.18 -0.64
N ARG A 812 33.97 8.65 -1.16
CA ARG A 812 33.93 9.67 -2.22
C ARG A 812 34.49 10.99 -1.69
N HIS A 813 35.39 11.62 -2.43
CA HIS A 813 36.04 12.87 -2.03
C HIS A 813 35.91 13.97 -3.10
N THR A 814 36.08 15.23 -2.68
CA THR A 814 36.00 16.43 -3.54
C THR A 814 37.26 16.65 -4.39
N ARG A 815 38.40 16.04 -4.03
CA ARG A 815 39.63 16.14 -4.82
C ARG A 815 39.47 15.47 -6.19
N LYS A 816 40.28 15.88 -7.15
CA LYS A 816 40.36 15.25 -8.48
C LYS A 816 40.73 13.76 -8.31
N PRO A 817 40.07 12.82 -9.02
CA PRO A 817 40.36 11.40 -8.93
C PRO A 817 41.84 11.09 -9.21
N THR A 818 42.45 10.32 -8.31
CA THR A 818 43.78 9.75 -8.46
C THR A 818 43.71 8.43 -9.22
N ARG A 819 44.87 7.90 -9.65
CA ARG A 819 44.91 6.63 -10.38
C ARG A 819 44.33 5.49 -9.55
N GLU A 820 44.60 5.50 -8.25
CA GLU A 820 44.08 4.53 -7.28
C GLU A 820 42.54 4.62 -7.19
N ASP A 821 41.97 5.83 -7.17
CA ASP A 821 40.53 6.04 -7.18
C ASP A 821 39.88 5.51 -8.48
N HIS A 822 40.56 5.68 -9.61
CA HIS A 822 40.14 5.13 -10.90
C HIS A 822 40.19 3.59 -10.92
N GLU A 823 41.21 2.98 -10.30
CA GLU A 823 41.32 1.53 -10.16
C GLU A 823 40.22 0.95 -9.26
N GLU A 824 39.76 1.71 -8.24
CA GLU A 824 38.62 1.35 -7.39
C GLU A 824 37.23 1.68 -7.99
N LEU A 825 37.18 2.33 -9.16
CA LEU A 825 35.96 2.88 -9.77
C LEU A 825 35.20 3.84 -8.83
N LEU A 826 35.93 4.63 -8.04
CA LEU A 826 35.35 5.63 -7.14
C LEU A 826 34.88 6.87 -7.92
N ILE A 827 33.64 7.27 -7.67
CA ILE A 827 33.03 8.46 -8.25
C ILE A 827 33.41 9.67 -7.40
N PRO A 828 33.78 10.83 -7.98
CA PRO A 828 33.98 12.07 -7.23
C PRO A 828 32.80 12.39 -6.30
N TYR A 829 33.05 13.03 -5.17
CA TYR A 829 31.98 13.45 -4.27
C TYR A 829 31.17 14.60 -4.87
N GLU A 830 29.86 14.42 -4.88
CA GLU A 830 28.88 15.46 -5.16
C GLU A 830 27.90 15.50 -4.00
N ALA A 831 27.66 16.70 -3.48
CA ALA A 831 26.81 16.87 -2.30
C ALA A 831 25.35 16.52 -2.59
N VAL A 832 24.85 16.85 -3.78
CA VAL A 832 23.46 16.58 -4.19
C VAL A 832 23.40 15.24 -4.92
N LEU A 833 22.47 14.37 -4.51
CA LEU A 833 22.21 13.11 -5.20
C LEU A 833 21.51 13.39 -6.53
N PRO A 834 21.96 12.77 -7.64
CA PRO A 834 21.34 13.01 -8.93
C PRO A 834 19.96 12.38 -8.98
N ASN A 835 19.04 13.05 -9.65
CA ASN A 835 17.70 12.54 -9.83
C ASN A 835 17.62 11.71 -11.13
N ASN A 836 17.40 10.40 -11.03
CA ASN A 836 17.41 9.51 -12.18
C ASN A 836 16.15 8.64 -12.25
N PRO A 837 15.28 8.81 -13.26
CA PRO A 837 14.03 8.05 -13.37
C PRO A 837 14.26 6.55 -13.60
N ARG A 838 15.47 6.13 -14.01
CA ARG A 838 15.81 4.70 -14.17
C ARG A 838 15.93 3.96 -12.85
N TRP A 839 16.05 4.67 -11.74
CA TRP A 839 16.11 4.09 -10.39
C TRP A 839 14.72 3.83 -9.81
N VAL A 840 13.66 4.38 -10.42
CA VAL A 840 12.26 4.14 -10.01
C VAL A 840 11.89 2.70 -10.33
N LEU A 841 11.52 1.95 -9.29
CA LEU A 841 11.04 0.57 -9.37
C LEU A 841 9.55 0.50 -9.67
N SER A 842 8.73 1.41 -9.12
CA SER A 842 7.27 1.42 -9.26
C SER A 842 6.82 2.04 -10.58
N ARG A 843 7.13 1.39 -11.71
CA ARG A 843 6.69 1.84 -13.04
C ARG A 843 5.31 1.26 -13.33
N ALA A 844 4.35 2.08 -13.77
CA ALA A 844 3.12 1.51 -14.33
C ALA A 844 3.47 0.97 -15.72
N HIS A 845 3.56 -0.35 -15.84
CA HIS A 845 3.51 -0.97 -17.14
C HIS A 845 2.07 -0.86 -17.67
N GLU A 846 1.94 -0.45 -18.92
CA GLU A 846 0.70 -0.35 -19.67
C GLU A 846 -0.02 -1.72 -19.62
N VAL A 847 -1.09 -1.83 -18.82
CA VAL A 847 -2.07 -2.91 -19.01
C VAL A 847 -2.69 -2.62 -20.35
N SER A 848 -2.44 -3.49 -21.33
CA SER A 848 -3.02 -3.39 -22.66
C SER A 848 -4.55 -3.37 -22.54
N TRP A 849 -5.14 -2.18 -22.62
CA TRP A 849 -6.57 -2.04 -22.84
C TRP A 849 -6.87 -2.62 -24.22
N SER A 850 -7.45 -3.82 -24.27
CA SER A 850 -8.12 -4.30 -25.48
C SER A 850 -9.38 -3.45 -25.67
N LEU A 851 -9.24 -2.26 -26.24
CA LEU A 851 -10.38 -1.45 -26.65
C LEU A 851 -11.05 -2.14 -27.86
N PRO A 852 -12.37 -2.31 -27.86
CA PRO A 852 -13.10 -2.86 -29.01
C PRO A 852 -12.92 -1.94 -30.23
N PRO A 853 -12.78 -2.51 -31.45
CA PRO A 853 -12.43 -1.74 -32.63
C PRO A 853 -13.69 -1.13 -33.23
N GLN A 854 -14.12 0.05 -32.78
CA GLN A 854 -15.16 0.81 -33.49
C GLN A 854 -15.31 2.27 -33.05
N SER A 855 -14.31 3.11 -33.35
CA SER A 855 -14.58 4.54 -33.60
C SER A 855 -13.46 5.15 -34.45
N TYR A 856 -13.80 5.54 -35.67
CA TYR A 856 -12.96 6.28 -36.60
C TYR A 856 -12.82 7.74 -36.15
N CYS A 857 -12.00 8.00 -35.14
CA CYS A 857 -11.40 9.30 -34.86
C CYS A 857 -10.10 9.04 -34.10
N TYR A 858 -9.10 9.92 -34.25
CA TYR A 858 -7.73 9.81 -33.72
C TYR A 858 -6.68 9.13 -34.64
N ARG A 859 -6.41 9.78 -35.78
CA ARG A 859 -5.13 9.62 -36.52
C ARG A 859 -4.11 10.74 -36.25
N ALA A 860 -4.38 11.67 -35.32
CA ALA A 860 -3.48 12.80 -35.01
C ALA A 860 -2.93 12.81 -33.57
N LEU A 861 -3.32 11.86 -32.71
CA LEU A 861 -2.89 11.79 -31.30
C LEU A 861 -2.16 10.48 -30.95
N THR A 862 -1.81 9.66 -31.94
CA THR A 862 -1.13 8.37 -31.72
C THR A 862 0.38 8.49 -31.47
N LEU A 863 0.97 9.68 -31.62
CA LEU A 863 2.39 9.94 -31.28
C LEU A 863 2.60 10.56 -29.88
N SER A 864 1.54 11.13 -29.28
CA SER A 864 1.61 11.80 -27.98
C SER A 864 1.14 10.93 -26.80
N CYS A 865 0.46 9.81 -27.04
CA CYS A 865 0.11 8.85 -25.97
C CYS A 865 1.23 7.85 -25.64
N LEU A 866 2.33 7.78 -26.40
CA LEU A 866 3.32 6.69 -26.26
C LEU A 866 4.40 6.92 -25.18
N TYR A 867 4.37 8.02 -24.40
CA TYR A 867 5.49 8.34 -23.49
C TYR A 867 5.12 8.92 -22.11
N LEU A 868 3.85 8.91 -21.72
CA LEU A 868 3.45 9.22 -20.34
C LEU A 868 3.08 7.93 -19.59
N CYS A 869 4.08 7.06 -19.39
CA CYS A 869 3.98 6.04 -18.35
C CYS A 869 4.02 6.77 -17.00
N LEU A 870 2.85 7.17 -16.50
CA LEU A 870 2.73 7.66 -15.12
C LEU A 870 3.14 6.50 -14.19
N PRO A 871 4.16 6.66 -13.33
CA PRO A 871 4.58 5.60 -12.42
C PRO A 871 3.45 5.19 -11.49
N ALA A 872 3.38 3.90 -11.14
CA ALA A 872 2.39 3.39 -10.20
C ALA A 872 2.64 4.03 -8.82
N GLN A 873 1.63 4.71 -8.29
CA GLN A 873 1.69 5.36 -6.97
C GLN A 873 1.45 4.31 -5.88
N VAL A 874 2.44 4.12 -4.99
CA VAL A 874 2.35 3.21 -3.84
C VAL A 874 2.20 4.07 -2.59
N SER A 875 0.97 4.23 -2.11
CA SER A 875 0.69 5.22 -1.07
C SER A 875 1.15 4.79 0.33
N ASP A 876 1.79 5.72 1.04
CA ASP A 876 2.25 5.61 2.43
C ASP A 876 3.05 4.34 2.72
N VAL A 877 4.19 4.17 2.06
CA VAL A 877 5.09 3.01 2.29
C VAL A 877 5.78 3.14 3.65
N GLN A 878 5.38 2.29 4.59
CA GLN A 878 5.89 2.28 5.96
C GLN A 878 7.08 1.32 6.10
N VAL A 879 6.96 0.13 5.51
CA VAL A 879 7.94 -0.96 5.63
C VAL A 879 8.40 -1.39 4.23
N VAL A 880 9.70 -1.54 4.06
CA VAL A 880 10.29 -2.17 2.87
C VAL A 880 11.15 -3.33 3.32
N HIS A 881 10.85 -4.52 2.80
CA HIS A 881 11.62 -5.71 3.04
C HIS A 881 12.25 -6.21 1.74
N SER A 882 13.47 -6.73 1.84
CA SER A 882 14.16 -7.35 0.72
C SER A 882 14.55 -8.78 1.09
N TYR A 883 14.42 -9.68 0.13
CA TYR A 883 14.77 -11.09 0.32
C TYR A 883 15.54 -11.62 -0.90
N PRO A 884 16.40 -12.62 -0.68
CA PRO A 884 17.19 -13.19 -1.75
C PRO A 884 16.26 -13.85 -2.78
N GLY A 885 16.47 -13.54 -4.06
CA GLY A 885 15.81 -14.26 -5.15
C GLY A 885 16.33 -15.70 -5.27
N ASP A 886 15.75 -16.46 -6.20
CA ASP A 886 16.28 -17.79 -6.56
C ASP A 886 17.70 -17.71 -7.13
N ARG A 887 18.04 -16.54 -7.67
CA ARG A 887 19.28 -16.18 -8.36
C ARG A 887 20.09 -15.19 -7.53
N GLU A 888 21.40 -15.22 -7.68
CA GLU A 888 22.28 -14.32 -6.92
C GLU A 888 22.23 -12.89 -7.45
N SER A 889 21.91 -12.71 -8.74
CA SER A 889 21.75 -11.38 -9.32
C SER A 889 20.40 -10.73 -8.99
N GLU A 890 19.45 -11.47 -8.43
CA GLU A 890 18.08 -11.02 -8.18
C GLU A 890 17.82 -10.83 -6.69
N SER A 891 17.23 -9.68 -6.34
CA SER A 891 16.67 -9.39 -5.04
C SER A 891 15.19 -9.09 -5.22
N ALA A 892 14.34 -9.75 -4.46
CA ALA A 892 12.92 -9.46 -4.47
C ALA A 892 12.60 -8.47 -3.35
N ILE A 893 11.76 -7.50 -3.70
CA ILE A 893 11.42 -6.36 -2.87
C ILE A 893 9.92 -6.39 -2.62
N LEU A 894 9.57 -6.27 -1.35
CA LEU A 894 8.21 -6.11 -0.88
C LEU A 894 8.11 -4.78 -0.15
N ALA A 895 7.34 -3.84 -0.71
CA ALA A 895 6.99 -2.58 -0.07
C ALA A 895 5.56 -2.70 0.48
N LEU A 896 5.41 -2.43 1.77
CA LEU A 896 4.17 -2.51 2.52
C LEU A 896 3.82 -1.12 3.05
N GLY A 897 2.61 -0.69 2.74
CA GLY A 897 2.03 0.56 3.18
C GLY A 897 0.52 0.43 3.22
N ILE A 898 -0.19 1.48 2.79
CA ILE A 898 -1.61 1.33 2.44
C ILE A 898 -1.73 0.40 1.23
N ASP A 899 -0.86 0.61 0.23
CA ASP A 899 -0.73 -0.32 -0.90
C ASP A 899 0.39 -1.32 -0.67
N LEU A 900 0.24 -2.48 -1.32
CA LEU A 900 1.28 -3.50 -1.33
C LEU A 900 1.88 -3.54 -2.73
N PHE A 901 3.20 -3.46 -2.79
CA PHE A 901 3.94 -3.49 -4.03
C PHE A 901 5.07 -4.51 -3.96
N GLY A 902 5.10 -5.42 -4.92
CA GLY A 902 6.15 -6.42 -5.07
C GLY A 902 6.84 -6.31 -6.42
N THR A 903 8.17 -6.33 -6.40
CA THR A 903 8.98 -6.34 -7.63
C THR A 903 10.27 -7.11 -7.42
N ARG A 904 10.96 -7.40 -8.52
CA ARG A 904 12.32 -7.95 -8.51
C ARG A 904 13.26 -6.93 -9.10
N MET A 905 14.40 -6.75 -8.46
CA MET A 905 15.46 -5.93 -8.99
C MET A 905 16.78 -6.70 -9.07
N SER A 906 17.60 -6.32 -10.04
CA SER A 906 18.97 -6.82 -10.18
C SER A 906 19.97 -5.66 -10.04
N PRO A 907 20.53 -5.41 -8.84
CA PRO A 907 21.41 -4.28 -8.59
C PRO A 907 22.61 -4.20 -9.55
N SER A 908 23.22 -5.35 -9.85
CA SER A 908 24.36 -5.47 -10.77
C SER A 908 23.98 -5.92 -12.18
N LYS A 909 22.71 -5.77 -12.57
CA LYS A 909 22.08 -6.44 -13.74
C LYS A 909 22.08 -7.97 -13.61
N SER A 910 21.26 -8.64 -14.41
CA SER A 910 21.14 -10.10 -14.40
C SER A 910 22.38 -10.75 -15.04
N PHE A 911 23.41 -11.04 -14.24
CA PHE A 911 24.65 -11.66 -14.73
C PHE A 911 24.60 -13.18 -14.79
N ASP A 912 23.66 -13.81 -14.07
CA ASP A 912 23.43 -15.25 -14.03
C ASP A 912 22.29 -15.69 -14.97
N VAL A 913 21.80 -14.79 -15.82
CA VAL A 913 20.76 -15.03 -16.83
C VAL A 913 21.22 -14.47 -18.16
N LEU A 914 20.95 -15.20 -19.24
CA LEU A 914 21.10 -14.66 -20.58
C LEU A 914 20.13 -13.49 -20.79
N SER A 915 20.63 -12.41 -21.41
CA SER A 915 19.81 -11.25 -21.75
C SER A 915 18.55 -11.68 -22.51
N PRO A 916 17.37 -11.08 -22.23
CA PRO A 916 16.16 -11.34 -23.01
C PRO A 916 16.34 -10.94 -24.49
N LEU A 917 17.26 -10.02 -24.77
CA LEU A 917 17.62 -9.55 -26.11
C LEU A 917 18.67 -10.45 -26.81
N PHE A 918 19.05 -11.58 -26.21
CA PHE A 918 20.03 -12.49 -26.80
C PHE A 918 19.53 -13.06 -28.13
N ASN A 919 20.27 -12.81 -29.22
CA ASN A 919 19.88 -13.22 -30.56
C ASN A 919 20.12 -14.73 -30.78
N LYS A 920 19.17 -15.53 -30.31
CA LYS A 920 19.18 -17.00 -30.47
C LYS A 920 19.19 -17.42 -31.94
N VAL A 921 18.57 -16.63 -32.83
CA VAL A 921 18.48 -16.92 -34.26
C VAL A 921 19.87 -16.84 -34.91
N GLN A 922 20.62 -15.77 -34.64
CA GLN A 922 21.98 -15.61 -35.16
C GLN A 922 22.91 -16.74 -34.69
N LEU A 923 22.83 -17.13 -33.42
CA LEU A 923 23.61 -18.28 -32.91
C LEU A 923 23.22 -19.58 -33.64
N GLY A 924 21.93 -19.83 -33.85
CA GLY A 924 21.48 -21.03 -34.56
C GLY A 924 21.90 -21.07 -36.03
N VAL A 925 21.85 -19.93 -36.73
CA VAL A 925 22.28 -19.81 -38.13
C VAL A 925 23.79 -20.04 -38.26
N THR A 926 24.59 -19.39 -37.42
CA THR A 926 26.06 -19.53 -37.45
C THR A 926 26.51 -20.97 -37.17
N LEU A 927 25.91 -21.65 -36.18
CA LEU A 927 26.18 -23.06 -35.91
C LEU A 927 25.82 -23.97 -37.09
N SER A 928 24.72 -23.67 -37.78
CA SER A 928 24.27 -24.42 -38.96
C SER A 928 25.25 -24.25 -40.13
N ILE A 929 25.65 -23.02 -40.42
CA ILE A 929 26.63 -22.70 -41.48
C ILE A 929 27.97 -23.40 -41.20
N LEU A 930 28.46 -23.29 -39.96
CA LEU A 930 29.71 -23.96 -39.56
C LEU A 930 29.60 -25.48 -39.70
N SER A 931 28.48 -26.08 -39.29
CA SER A 931 28.26 -27.53 -39.41
C SER A 931 28.27 -27.98 -40.87
N ILE A 932 27.56 -27.27 -41.76
CA ILE A 932 27.55 -27.57 -43.20
C ILE A 932 28.95 -27.41 -43.80
N ALA A 933 29.64 -26.31 -43.48
CA ALA A 933 31.01 -26.06 -43.93
C ALA A 933 31.98 -27.16 -43.48
N THR A 934 31.80 -27.70 -42.28
CA THR A 934 32.62 -28.81 -41.74
C THR A 934 32.34 -30.13 -42.46
N ILE A 935 31.08 -30.41 -42.80
CA ILE A 935 30.71 -31.62 -43.57
C ILE A 935 31.28 -31.53 -44.98
N VAL A 936 31.11 -30.38 -45.63
CA VAL A 936 31.60 -30.13 -46.99
C VAL A 936 33.13 -30.22 -47.00
N SER A 937 33.84 -29.53 -46.09
CA SER A 937 35.29 -29.58 -46.03
C SER A 937 35.82 -31.00 -45.75
N ARG A 938 35.17 -31.76 -44.87
CA ARG A 938 35.51 -33.18 -44.63
C ARG A 938 35.33 -34.03 -45.88
N HIS A 939 34.27 -33.81 -46.65
CA HIS A 939 34.05 -34.51 -47.92
C HIS A 939 35.13 -34.14 -48.93
N TRP A 940 35.41 -32.85 -49.11
CA TRP A 940 36.44 -32.35 -50.02
C TRP A 940 37.82 -32.90 -49.67
N VAL A 941 38.23 -32.88 -48.40
CA VAL A 941 39.50 -33.47 -47.94
C VAL A 941 39.56 -34.98 -48.21
N ARG A 942 38.45 -35.70 -48.04
CA ARG A 942 38.39 -37.14 -48.32
C ARG A 942 38.54 -37.44 -49.81
N VAL A 943 37.98 -36.60 -50.68
CA VAL A 943 38.08 -36.73 -52.15
C VAL A 943 39.47 -36.30 -52.66
N SER A 944 40.07 -35.26 -52.07
CA SER A 944 41.41 -34.78 -52.43
C SER A 944 42.57 -35.66 -51.92
N ARG A 945 42.31 -36.59 -50.98
CA ARG A 945 43.27 -37.66 -50.63
C ARG A 945 43.25 -38.74 -51.71
N VAL A 946 43.91 -38.47 -52.84
CA VAL A 946 44.39 -39.51 -53.74
C VAL A 946 45.36 -40.39 -52.94
N PRO A 947 45.20 -41.72 -52.88
CA PRO A 947 46.19 -42.57 -52.24
C PRO A 947 47.50 -42.46 -53.04
N LEU A 948 48.56 -41.95 -52.42
CA LEU A 948 49.90 -42.08 -52.97
C LEU A 948 50.16 -43.59 -53.20
N PRO A 949 50.61 -44.00 -54.40
CA PRO A 949 50.89 -45.41 -54.66
C PRO A 949 51.96 -45.89 -53.69
N ARG A 950 51.75 -47.09 -53.11
CA ARG A 950 52.74 -47.78 -52.29
C ARG A 950 53.97 -48.07 -53.17
N ALA A 951 54.95 -47.15 -53.16
CA ALA A 951 56.30 -47.45 -53.57
C ALA A 951 56.95 -48.28 -52.45
N ALA A 952 57.18 -49.55 -52.75
CA ALA A 952 58.03 -50.42 -51.97
C ALA A 952 59.47 -49.89 -52.02
N HIS A 953 60.08 -49.66 -50.86
CA HIS A 953 61.49 -49.89 -50.54
C HIS A 953 61.65 -49.57 -49.04
N GLN A 954 61.95 -50.56 -48.19
CA GLN A 954 63.31 -50.93 -47.80
C GLN A 954 64.15 -49.71 -47.36
N THR A 955 64.47 -49.72 -46.06
CA THR A 955 65.76 -49.30 -45.46
C THR A 955 66.33 -47.93 -45.88
N ASN A 956 66.31 -46.95 -44.98
CA ASN A 956 67.51 -46.45 -44.29
C ASN A 956 67.33 -45.03 -43.68
N SER A 957 67.74 -44.93 -42.42
CA SER A 957 68.50 -43.87 -41.76
C SER A 957 68.34 -42.38 -42.14
N VAL A 958 68.09 -41.58 -41.10
CA VAL A 958 68.81 -40.31 -40.74
C VAL A 958 68.58 -39.08 -41.63
N GLY A 959 68.25 -37.95 -40.99
CA GLY A 959 68.51 -36.63 -41.57
C GLY A 959 67.75 -35.46 -40.98
N LEU A 960 68.35 -34.78 -40.01
CA LEU A 960 68.00 -33.46 -39.47
C LEU A 960 68.21 -32.31 -40.47
N CYS A 961 67.66 -31.14 -40.10
CA CYS A 961 67.92 -29.75 -40.56
C CYS A 961 67.03 -29.23 -41.70
N ALA A 962 66.25 -28.14 -41.60
CA ALA A 962 66.42 -26.76 -41.10
C ALA A 962 66.65 -25.72 -42.22
N SER A 963 66.06 -24.53 -42.02
CA SER A 963 66.15 -23.26 -42.79
C SER A 963 65.30 -23.17 -44.07
N GLU A 964 64.30 -22.28 -44.11
CA GLU A 964 64.38 -20.84 -44.45
C GLU A 964 64.92 -20.54 -45.85
N ARG A 965 64.00 -20.08 -46.73
CA ARG A 965 64.16 -19.06 -47.81
C ARG A 965 63.30 -19.43 -49.02
N MET A 966 62.24 -18.67 -49.27
CA MET A 966 61.86 -18.33 -50.65
C MET A 966 60.99 -17.07 -50.68
N LEU A 967 61.68 -15.94 -50.84
CA LEU A 967 61.13 -14.69 -51.32
C LEU A 967 61.94 -14.31 -52.55
N ARG A 968 61.24 -13.97 -53.64
CA ARG A 968 61.72 -13.40 -54.92
C ARG A 968 62.29 -14.40 -55.95
N CYS A 969 61.63 -14.57 -57.10
CA CYS A 969 61.78 -13.70 -58.28
C CYS A 969 61.03 -14.27 -59.52
N ILE A 970 60.37 -13.35 -60.23
CA ILE A 970 59.76 -13.35 -61.58
C ILE A 970 60.83 -13.73 -62.65
N PRO A 971 60.57 -14.33 -63.86
CA PRO A 971 59.81 -13.67 -64.95
C PRO A 971 59.07 -14.45 -66.07
N ASN A 972 58.00 -13.80 -66.54
CA ASN A 972 57.50 -13.49 -67.91
C ASN A 972 57.75 -14.38 -69.16
N LYS A 973 56.73 -14.30 -70.05
CA LYS A 973 56.59 -14.63 -71.50
C LYS A 973 55.92 -16.00 -71.78
N LEU A 974 54.89 -16.19 -72.62
CA LEU A 974 54.38 -15.47 -73.80
C LEU A 974 52.90 -15.88 -74.11
N ALA A 975 52.12 -14.91 -74.63
CA ALA A 975 51.09 -14.97 -75.68
C ALA A 975 49.92 -16.00 -75.66
N GLY A 976 48.68 -15.46 -75.73
CA GLY A 976 47.47 -16.19 -76.16
C GLY A 976 46.18 -15.55 -75.65
N ASP A 977 45.35 -15.05 -76.57
CA ASP A 977 44.19 -14.17 -76.39
C ASP A 977 42.98 -14.71 -75.58
N GLY A 978 42.21 -13.79 -74.97
CA GLY A 978 40.72 -13.88 -74.97
C GLY A 978 39.94 -14.06 -73.65
N THR A 979 39.82 -13.00 -72.82
CA THR A 979 38.68 -12.67 -71.89
C THR A 979 38.44 -13.55 -70.62
N PRO A 980 37.70 -13.05 -69.60
CA PRO A 980 38.23 -12.35 -68.43
C PRO A 980 38.24 -13.21 -67.14
N CYS A 981 39.39 -13.26 -66.47
CA CYS A 981 39.50 -13.63 -65.07
C CYS A 981 39.10 -12.44 -64.19
N GLU A 982 37.88 -12.42 -63.65
CA GLU A 982 37.51 -11.50 -62.58
C GLU A 982 36.67 -12.16 -61.46
N ARG A 983 36.81 -13.48 -61.28
CA ARG A 983 36.05 -14.23 -60.26
C ARG A 983 36.85 -15.07 -59.27
N LEU A 984 38.19 -14.98 -59.25
CA LEU A 984 39.00 -15.76 -58.31
C LEU A 984 39.89 -14.94 -57.35
N GLU A 985 40.07 -13.63 -57.55
CA GLU A 985 40.90 -12.80 -56.66
C GLU A 985 40.18 -12.27 -55.41
N LEU A 986 38.83 -12.24 -55.40
CA LEU A 986 38.04 -11.85 -54.23
C LEU A 986 37.88 -12.97 -53.20
N LEU A 987 37.98 -14.24 -53.64
CA LEU A 987 37.78 -15.41 -52.77
C LEU A 987 39.04 -15.81 -51.99
N LEU A 988 40.24 -15.34 -52.39
CA LEU A 988 41.49 -15.62 -51.68
C LEU A 988 41.91 -14.52 -50.69
N ARG A 989 41.38 -13.28 -50.83
CA ARG A 989 41.61 -12.20 -49.84
C ARG A 989 40.71 -12.27 -48.61
N VAL A 990 39.54 -12.90 -48.72
CA VAL A 990 38.60 -13.05 -47.59
C VAL A 990 39.02 -14.17 -46.63
N THR A 991 39.72 -15.20 -47.12
CA THR A 991 40.16 -16.34 -46.28
C THR A 991 41.46 -16.11 -45.51
N ILE A 992 42.27 -15.11 -45.89
CA ILE A 992 43.55 -14.82 -45.21
C ILE A 992 43.42 -13.72 -44.13
N LEU A 993 42.34 -12.94 -44.11
CA LEU A 993 42.10 -11.95 -43.04
C LEU A 993 41.34 -12.51 -41.83
N ALA A 994 40.81 -13.73 -41.89
CA ALA A 994 40.05 -14.35 -40.80
C ALA A 994 40.91 -15.18 -39.82
N SER A 995 42.24 -15.22 -39.97
CA SER A 995 43.14 -16.01 -39.12
C SER A 995 44.24 -15.23 -38.39
N SER A 996 44.17 -13.89 -38.31
CA SER A 996 45.21 -13.08 -37.65
C SER A 996 44.77 -12.21 -36.46
N PHE A 997 43.64 -12.48 -35.80
CA PHE A 997 43.40 -11.99 -34.44
C PHE A 997 43.25 -13.16 -33.47
N GLY A 998 44.39 -13.58 -32.92
CA GLY A 998 44.47 -14.70 -31.97
C GLY A 998 45.91 -15.15 -31.70
N ARG A 999 46.75 -14.24 -31.21
CA ARG A 999 47.79 -14.56 -30.22
C ARG A 999 47.78 -13.49 -29.16
#